data_AF-A0A9C6TEZ3-F1
#
_entry.id   AF-A0A9C6TEZ3-F1
#
_cell.length_a   1.000
_cell.length_b   1.000
_cell.length_c   1.000
_cell.angle_alpha   90.00
_cell.angle_beta   90.00
_cell.angle_gamma   90.00
#
_symmetry.space_group_name_H-M   'P 1'
#
loop_
_entity.id
_entity.type
_entity.pdbx_description
1 polymer ?
#
loop_
_entity_poly.entity_id
_entity_poly.type
_entity_poly.pdbx_seq_one_letter_code
_entity_poly.pdbx_strand_id
1 'polypeptide(L)'
;MAVKMLSIKAKGNVSQQIFDDFVKAMKEVIPKDNLLVSNFYEAKKLVSKLGMESNKIDCCINGCMLYYKEDDIPRKECKFCHSPRYKIGKKGKQVSLKRMHYLPLIPRLRRLYASMNTASHMRWHFDHEFKGVLEHPLDSKAWKYFDRKHPQFSQEPRNVRLGLRADGFTPFGQSGKQYSCWPIIVTPYNLPPSMCMKTPYMFLSMIIPGPRNPKTGLMYTCSPCIPKIRIDVYLQPLIDELKLLWEDGVLTYDIHSKSNFVMRAALLWTINDFPAYGMLSGWMTAGRLACPYCMERTKAFQLKNGGKPSWFDCHRQFLPNNHMFRRNKDAFYKNRIDRSEPPSRLTGEQIWYIVQNYDKISDVEQLEIEGYGSTHNWTKRSIFWDLPYWRHNLIRHNLDVMHIEKNVFDNIFNTVMDIKEKTKDNAKARMNLSLYCKRKNLELPNQSGGKIIKPKANYTFTLQQKRAICEWVKELRMPDGSLPEQIWKPITKLSQFFRDLCSTSLREDVLNKLEENIPIMLCKLERIFSPGFFDSMEHLPIHLPFEALLGGPVQYRWMYPFERFLHHLKKKVKNKAHVEGSIVESYLIEEISYFCEYYFNQTSIDAKQNDEGDDSIQQNLSIFNLLGCFAGECKTRYLDDKEFSAAMNHILINCDEIKPYIE
;
A
#
# COMPACT_ATOMS: atom_id res chain seq x y z
N MET A 1 -29.90 14.77 14.28
CA MET A 1 -30.04 15.66 13.11
C MET A 1 -28.74 16.32 12.65
N ALA A 2 -28.03 17.08 13.50
CA ALA A 2 -26.81 17.80 13.08
C ALA A 2 -25.75 16.93 12.38
N VAL A 3 -25.49 15.72 12.89
CA VAL A 3 -24.56 14.77 12.25
C VAL A 3 -25.03 14.35 10.86
N LYS A 4 -26.32 14.01 10.70
CA LYS A 4 -26.93 13.65 9.41
C LYS A 4 -26.78 14.78 8.39
N MET A 5 -27.07 16.01 8.79
CA MET A 5 -26.91 17.17 7.91
C MET A 5 -25.46 17.39 7.49
N LEU A 6 -24.52 17.27 8.44
CA LEU A 6 -23.09 17.37 8.15
C LEU A 6 -22.60 16.24 7.22
N SER A 7 -23.14 15.03 7.38
CA SER A 7 -22.91 13.89 6.48
C SER A 7 -23.39 14.19 5.07
N ILE A 8 -24.63 14.68 4.90
CA ILE A 8 -25.19 15.08 3.60
C ILE A 8 -24.31 16.14 2.95
N LYS A 9 -23.90 17.17 3.71
CA LYS A 9 -22.99 18.20 3.22
C LYS A 9 -21.66 17.63 2.74
N ALA A 10 -21.09 16.69 3.48
CA ALA A 10 -19.81 16.06 3.14
C ALA A 10 -19.93 15.14 1.92
N LYS A 11 -21.00 14.32 1.84
CA LYS A 11 -21.30 13.41 0.72
C LYS A 11 -21.60 14.18 -0.57
N GLY A 12 -22.48 15.18 -0.50
CA GLY A 12 -22.92 15.97 -1.66
C GLY A 12 -22.00 17.14 -2.04
N ASN A 13 -20.85 17.29 -1.38
CA ASN A 13 -19.95 18.44 -1.56
C ASN A 13 -20.63 19.81 -1.43
N VAL A 14 -21.71 19.90 -0.65
CA VAL A 14 -22.52 21.12 -0.49
C VAL A 14 -21.67 22.25 0.11
N SER A 15 -21.83 23.47 -0.41
CA SER A 15 -21.13 24.67 0.08
C SER A 15 -21.57 25.02 1.51
N GLN A 16 -20.79 25.81 2.25
CA GLN A 16 -21.21 26.25 3.60
C GLN A 16 -22.47 27.13 3.50
N GLN A 17 -22.51 28.02 2.52
CA GLN A 17 -23.64 28.89 2.28
C GLN A 17 -24.94 28.10 2.08
N ILE A 18 -24.95 27.12 1.17
CA ILE A 18 -26.15 26.31 0.90
C ILE A 18 -26.59 25.52 2.14
N PHE A 19 -25.63 25.06 2.96
CA PHE A 19 -25.97 24.41 4.22
C PHE A 19 -26.68 25.36 5.18
N ASP A 20 -26.15 26.57 5.34
CA ASP A 20 -26.70 27.59 6.23
C ASP A 20 -28.09 28.04 5.75
N ASP A 21 -28.26 28.23 4.43
CA ASP A 21 -29.56 28.55 3.81
C ASP A 21 -30.59 27.43 4.03
N PHE A 22 -30.19 26.16 3.86
CA PHE A 22 -31.08 25.01 4.08
C PHE A 22 -31.48 24.86 5.56
N VAL A 23 -30.53 25.07 6.49
CA VAL A 23 -30.83 25.07 7.93
C VAL A 23 -31.82 26.18 8.27
N LYS A 24 -31.63 27.38 7.71
CA LYS A 24 -32.50 28.53 7.93
C LYS A 24 -33.91 28.25 7.41
N ALA A 25 -34.03 27.73 6.18
CA ALA A 25 -35.32 27.33 5.61
C ALA A 25 -36.03 26.28 6.46
N MET A 26 -35.32 25.26 6.96
CA MET A 26 -35.93 24.27 7.86
C MET A 26 -36.40 24.90 9.17
N LYS A 27 -35.65 25.85 9.74
CA LYS A 27 -36.05 26.56 10.98
C LYS A 27 -37.34 27.37 10.83
N GLU A 28 -37.65 27.84 9.62
CA GLU A 28 -38.88 28.58 9.34
C GLU A 28 -40.13 27.67 9.34
N VAL A 29 -39.97 26.37 9.08
CA VAL A 29 -41.08 25.40 8.94
C VAL A 29 -41.31 24.58 10.22
N ILE A 30 -40.31 24.47 11.10
CA ILE A 30 -40.40 23.71 12.36
C ILE A 30 -40.81 24.61 13.55
N PRO A 31 -41.38 24.04 14.64
CA PRO A 31 -41.79 24.81 15.83
C PRO A 31 -40.67 25.69 16.42
N LYS A 32 -41.03 26.85 16.97
CA LYS A 32 -40.06 27.88 17.45
C LYS A 32 -39.13 27.39 18.57
N ASP A 33 -39.53 26.37 19.31
CA ASP A 33 -38.82 25.74 20.42
C ASP A 33 -37.90 24.57 19.99
N ASN A 34 -37.69 24.39 18.68
CA ASN A 34 -36.81 23.34 18.17
C ASN A 34 -35.33 23.49 18.63
N LEU A 35 -34.67 22.35 18.80
CA LEU A 35 -33.23 22.27 19.14
C LEU A 35 -32.34 22.16 17.90
N LEU A 36 -32.82 22.52 16.70
CA LEU A 36 -32.02 22.47 15.49
C LEU A 36 -30.91 23.53 15.56
N VAL A 37 -29.71 23.14 15.16
CA VAL A 37 -28.57 24.06 15.02
C VAL A 37 -28.87 25.14 13.98
N SER A 38 -28.31 26.34 14.13
CA SER A 38 -28.67 27.50 13.31
C SER A 38 -27.84 27.66 12.04
N ASN A 39 -26.68 26.99 11.98
CA ASN A 39 -25.74 27.06 10.87
C ASN A 39 -24.70 25.93 10.97
N PHE A 40 -23.82 25.86 9.99
CA PHE A 40 -22.73 24.91 9.89
C PHE A 40 -21.78 24.97 11.09
N TYR A 41 -21.50 26.17 11.60
CA TYR A 41 -20.58 26.34 12.73
C TYR A 41 -21.16 25.73 14.01
N GLU A 42 -22.43 25.98 14.31
CA GLU A 42 -23.10 25.37 15.46
C GLU A 42 -23.23 23.86 15.31
N ALA A 43 -23.58 23.37 14.12
CA ALA A 43 -23.58 21.93 13.81
C ALA A 43 -22.23 21.30 14.13
N LYS A 44 -21.14 21.91 13.67
CA LYS A 44 -19.77 21.45 13.89
C LYS A 44 -19.37 21.53 15.36
N LYS A 45 -19.71 22.61 16.06
CA LYS A 45 -19.42 22.80 17.50
C LYS A 45 -20.17 21.80 18.38
N LEU A 46 -21.40 21.44 18.00
CA LEU A 46 -22.16 20.39 18.68
C LEU A 46 -21.47 19.04 18.49
N VAL A 47 -21.12 18.73 17.25
CA VAL A 47 -20.52 17.46 16.86
C VAL A 47 -19.07 17.30 17.35
N SER A 48 -18.31 18.39 17.52
CA SER A 48 -16.96 18.32 18.10
C SER A 48 -16.96 17.80 19.54
N LYS A 49 -18.07 17.93 20.27
CA LYS A 49 -18.22 17.36 21.63
C LYS A 49 -18.20 15.82 21.66
N LEU A 50 -18.31 15.15 20.51
CA LEU A 50 -18.19 13.69 20.37
C LEU A 50 -16.72 13.21 20.44
N GLY A 51 -15.77 14.09 20.74
CA GLY A 51 -14.39 13.72 21.08
C GLY A 51 -13.55 13.23 19.91
N MET A 52 -13.80 13.75 18.69
CA MET A 52 -12.96 13.48 17.51
C MET A 52 -12.17 14.73 17.15
N GLU A 53 -11.11 14.96 17.92
CA GLU A 53 -10.27 16.12 17.75
C GLU A 53 -9.04 15.80 16.88
N SER A 54 -8.53 16.84 16.23
CA SER A 54 -7.21 16.82 15.61
C SER A 54 -6.29 17.75 16.40
N ASN A 55 -5.19 17.17 16.87
CA ASN A 55 -4.13 17.87 17.57
C ASN A 55 -3.20 18.51 16.52
N LYS A 56 -3.08 19.84 16.56
CA LYS A 56 -2.14 20.56 15.70
C LYS A 56 -0.79 20.64 16.41
N ILE A 57 0.21 19.96 15.87
CA ILE A 57 1.56 19.95 16.45
C ILE A 57 2.46 20.83 15.57
N ASP A 58 3.11 21.80 16.19
CA ASP A 58 4.07 22.66 15.49
C ASP A 58 5.31 21.85 15.10
N CYS A 59 5.85 22.14 13.93
CA CYS A 59 7.04 21.46 13.40
C CYS A 59 8.07 22.51 12.99
N CYS A 60 9.35 22.15 13.06
CA CYS A 60 10.38 22.93 12.39
C CYS A 60 10.07 23.05 10.88
N ILE A 61 10.32 24.21 10.27
CA ILE A 61 10.09 24.44 8.84
C ILE A 61 10.88 23.47 7.95
N ASN A 62 12.06 23.06 8.40
CA ASN A 62 12.89 22.05 7.75
C ASN A 62 12.46 20.62 8.14
N GLY A 63 11.64 20.45 9.18
CA GLY A 63 11.20 19.15 9.69
C GLY A 63 12.18 18.44 10.62
N CYS A 64 13.15 19.15 11.22
CA CYS A 64 14.14 18.52 12.11
C CYS A 64 13.52 17.96 13.40
N MET A 65 12.47 18.61 13.90
CA MET A 65 11.83 18.26 15.17
C MET A 65 10.35 18.66 15.17
N LEU A 66 9.61 18.07 16.10
CA LEU A 66 8.30 18.54 16.54
C LEU A 66 8.45 19.33 17.84
N TYR A 67 7.67 20.40 18.00
CA TYR A 67 7.51 21.08 19.29
C TYR A 67 6.42 20.34 20.08
N TYR A 68 6.78 19.13 20.56
CA TYR A 68 5.83 18.13 21.03
C TYR A 68 6.17 17.60 22.42
N LYS A 69 7.43 17.23 22.69
CA LYS A 69 7.88 16.81 24.01
C LYS A 69 7.94 18.03 24.96
N GLU A 70 7.85 17.79 26.26
CA GLU A 70 7.77 18.86 27.28
C GLU A 70 8.89 19.90 27.14
N ASP A 71 10.14 19.45 26.96
CA ASP A 71 11.31 20.33 26.77
C ASP A 71 11.33 21.08 25.43
N ASP A 72 10.56 20.61 24.45
CA ASP A 72 10.49 21.18 23.12
C ASP A 72 9.32 22.18 22.98
N ILE A 73 8.23 22.01 23.73
CA ILE A 73 7.05 22.90 23.71
C ILE A 73 7.37 24.38 23.96
N PRO A 74 8.21 24.79 24.93
CA PRO A 74 8.47 26.21 25.18
C PRO A 74 9.39 26.86 24.15
N ARG A 75 10.06 26.08 23.29
CA ARG A 75 11.05 26.60 22.34
C ARG A 75 10.41 27.48 21.27
N LYS A 76 11.09 28.58 20.95
CA LYS A 76 10.75 29.53 19.87
C LYS A 76 11.52 29.29 18.58
N GLU A 77 12.52 28.41 18.61
CA GLU A 77 13.36 28.02 17.49
C GLU A 77 13.72 26.54 17.55
N CYS A 78 14.15 26.00 16.40
CA CYS A 78 14.53 24.60 16.26
C CYS A 78 15.86 24.31 16.96
N LYS A 79 15.91 23.30 17.82
CA LYS A 79 17.14 22.91 18.56
C LYS A 79 18.28 22.37 17.68
N PHE A 80 17.98 22.01 16.42
CA PHE A 80 18.94 21.43 15.49
C PHE A 80 19.39 22.35 14.36
N CYS A 81 18.54 23.29 13.92
CA CYS A 81 18.86 24.14 12.77
C CYS A 81 18.58 25.62 13.02
N HIS A 82 18.24 25.97 14.26
CA HIS A 82 17.97 27.33 14.74
C HIS A 82 16.91 28.10 13.95
N SER A 83 16.17 27.44 13.06
CA SER A 83 15.12 28.07 12.29
C SER A 83 13.97 28.48 13.21
N PRO A 84 13.38 29.66 13.01
CA PRO A 84 12.30 30.15 13.87
C PRO A 84 11.09 29.21 13.81
N ARG A 85 10.35 29.13 14.91
CA ARG A 85 9.07 28.41 14.97
C ARG A 85 7.93 29.23 14.38
N TYR A 86 7.94 30.54 14.63
CA TYR A 86 6.84 31.44 14.34
C TYR A 86 7.20 32.47 13.29
N LYS A 87 6.18 32.91 12.54
CA LYS A 87 6.17 34.15 11.77
C LYS A 87 5.12 35.10 12.34
N ILE A 88 5.27 36.38 12.07
CA ILE A 88 4.27 37.39 12.43
C ILE A 88 3.12 37.32 11.42
N GLY A 89 1.92 37.03 11.90
CA GLY A 89 0.69 37.00 11.13
C GLY A 89 -0.04 38.35 11.13
N LYS A 90 -1.27 38.36 10.58
CA LYS A 90 -2.15 39.53 10.64
C LYS A 90 -2.39 39.94 12.10
N LYS A 91 -2.42 41.24 12.37
CA LYS A 91 -2.58 41.83 13.73
C LYS A 91 -1.46 41.48 14.73
N GLY A 92 -0.24 41.22 14.26
CA GLY A 92 0.92 40.96 15.13
C GLY A 92 0.95 39.59 15.81
N LYS A 93 -0.04 38.72 15.56
CA LYS A 93 -0.13 37.40 16.20
C LYS A 93 0.96 36.46 15.69
N GLN A 94 1.65 35.77 16.60
CA GLN A 94 2.58 34.72 16.22
C GLN A 94 1.83 33.51 15.62
N VAL A 95 2.24 33.10 14.42
CA VAL A 95 1.68 31.97 13.70
C VAL A 95 2.80 31.00 13.38
N SER A 96 2.65 29.75 13.80
CA SER A 96 3.63 28.71 13.50
C SER A 96 3.85 28.54 12.00
N LEU A 97 5.13 28.41 11.63
CA LEU A 97 5.59 28.32 10.23
C LEU A 97 5.20 27.00 9.57
N LYS A 98 5.15 25.90 10.32
CA LYS A 98 4.75 24.58 9.84
C LYS A 98 4.02 23.81 10.94
N ARG A 99 2.91 23.14 10.60
CA ARG A 99 2.13 22.32 11.52
C ARG A 99 1.73 21.02 10.87
N MET A 100 1.85 19.92 11.62
CA MET A 100 1.23 18.65 11.27
C MET A 100 -0.12 18.53 11.98
N HIS A 101 -0.96 17.66 11.45
CA HIS A 101 -2.20 17.26 12.09
C HIS A 101 -2.06 15.84 12.60
N TYR A 102 -2.21 15.66 13.91
CA TYR A 102 -2.28 14.37 14.57
C TYR A 102 -3.73 14.06 14.94
N LEU A 103 -4.16 12.84 14.70
CA LEU A 103 -5.51 12.34 14.95
C LEU A 103 -5.34 11.10 15.85
N PRO A 104 -5.54 11.24 17.18
CA PRO A 104 -5.21 10.18 18.15
C PRO A 104 -5.89 8.84 17.85
N LEU A 105 -5.15 7.74 18.01
CA LEU A 105 -5.58 6.40 17.68
C LEU A 105 -6.48 5.80 18.79
N ILE A 106 -6.17 6.01 20.07
CA ILE A 106 -6.89 5.41 21.21
C ILE A 106 -8.39 5.72 21.17
N PRO A 107 -8.86 6.97 20.96
CA PRO A 107 -10.29 7.25 20.88
C PRO A 107 -10.99 6.51 19.74
N ARG A 108 -10.30 6.27 18.62
CA ARG A 108 -10.84 5.56 17.46
C ARG A 108 -10.99 4.07 17.75
N LEU A 109 -10.00 3.48 18.41
CA LEU A 109 -10.05 2.08 18.85
C LEU A 109 -11.14 1.86 19.91
N ARG A 110 -11.26 2.75 20.92
CA ARG A 110 -12.34 2.70 21.91
C ARG A 110 -13.73 2.73 21.28
N ARG A 111 -13.90 3.51 20.20
CA ARG A 111 -15.18 3.59 19.48
C ARG A 111 -15.58 2.29 18.78
N LEU A 112 -14.62 1.46 18.36
CA LEU A 112 -14.92 0.13 17.83
C LEU A 112 -15.57 -0.78 18.89
N TYR A 113 -15.25 -0.57 20.17
CA TYR A 113 -15.86 -1.28 21.30
C TYR A 113 -17.12 -0.60 21.85
N ALA A 114 -17.37 0.66 21.48
CA ALA A 114 -18.54 1.40 21.92
C ALA A 114 -19.76 1.23 21.01
N SER A 115 -19.65 0.57 19.85
CA SER A 115 -20.77 0.35 18.93
C SER A 115 -21.16 -1.13 18.86
N MET A 116 -22.46 -1.40 18.95
CA MET A 116 -23.04 -2.75 18.78
C MET A 116 -22.76 -3.33 17.39
N ASN A 117 -22.50 -2.50 16.37
CA ASN A 117 -22.21 -2.93 15.00
C ASN A 117 -20.77 -3.37 14.79
N THR A 118 -19.85 -3.06 15.72
CA THR A 118 -18.41 -3.33 15.54
C THR A 118 -17.82 -4.14 16.68
N ALA A 119 -18.32 -3.99 17.90
CA ALA A 119 -17.72 -4.57 19.10
C ALA A 119 -17.64 -6.11 19.08
N SER A 120 -18.70 -6.79 18.63
CA SER A 120 -18.68 -8.26 18.47
C SER A 120 -17.63 -8.70 17.44
N HIS A 121 -17.54 -7.99 16.31
CA HIS A 121 -16.59 -8.28 15.24
C HIS A 121 -15.13 -8.04 15.62
N MET A 122 -14.83 -7.23 16.64
CA MET A 122 -13.46 -7.04 17.13
C MET A 122 -12.87 -8.28 17.80
N ARG A 123 -13.71 -9.25 18.18
CA ARG A 123 -13.30 -10.57 18.69
C ARG A 123 -13.26 -11.66 17.62
N TRP A 124 -13.75 -11.37 16.41
CA TRP A 124 -13.87 -12.35 15.34
C TRP A 124 -12.56 -13.10 15.08
N HIS A 125 -11.42 -12.42 15.11
CA HIS A 125 -10.11 -13.06 14.90
C HIS A 125 -9.79 -14.17 15.90
N PHE A 126 -10.31 -14.08 17.11
CA PHE A 126 -10.06 -15.03 18.20
C PHE A 126 -11.02 -16.22 18.13
N ASP A 127 -12.27 -15.96 17.77
CA ASP A 127 -13.32 -16.97 17.66
C ASP A 127 -13.26 -17.72 16.30
N HIS A 128 -12.42 -17.26 15.36
CA HIS A 128 -12.24 -17.87 14.05
C HIS A 128 -11.45 -19.19 14.11
N GLU A 129 -12.00 -20.23 13.49
CA GLU A 129 -11.34 -21.53 13.35
C GLU A 129 -10.57 -21.64 12.02
N PHE A 130 -9.29 -21.95 12.11
CA PHE A 130 -8.42 -22.13 10.94
C PHE A 130 -8.75 -23.43 10.20
N LYS A 131 -9.21 -23.31 8.96
CA LYS A 131 -9.64 -24.46 8.11
C LYS A 131 -8.54 -25.03 7.22
N GLY A 132 -7.27 -24.83 7.57
CA GLY A 132 -6.13 -25.31 6.77
C GLY A 132 -5.78 -24.46 5.54
N VAL A 133 -6.45 -23.33 5.33
CA VAL A 133 -6.21 -22.38 4.24
C VAL A 133 -6.06 -20.98 4.83
N LEU A 134 -5.10 -20.20 4.34
CA LEU A 134 -4.86 -18.83 4.77
C LEU A 134 -5.86 -17.91 4.06
N GLU A 135 -6.82 -17.35 4.79
CA GLU A 135 -7.86 -16.46 4.25
C GLU A 135 -7.77 -15.04 4.86
N HIS A 136 -7.06 -14.92 5.98
CA HIS A 136 -6.87 -13.66 6.69
C HIS A 136 -5.44 -13.60 7.29
N PRO A 137 -4.87 -12.40 7.56
CA PRO A 137 -3.61 -12.24 8.29
C PRO A 137 -3.49 -13.04 9.59
N LEU A 138 -4.62 -13.36 10.23
CA LEU A 138 -4.66 -14.17 11.46
C LEU A 138 -4.16 -15.60 11.24
N ASP A 139 -4.38 -16.15 10.05
CA ASP A 139 -4.00 -17.51 9.70
C ASP A 139 -2.50 -17.65 9.48
N SER A 140 -1.83 -16.51 9.28
CA SER A 140 -0.45 -16.42 8.83
C SER A 140 0.56 -16.86 9.90
N LYS A 141 1.75 -17.27 9.44
CA LYS A 141 2.84 -17.68 10.33
C LYS A 141 3.32 -16.54 11.23
N ALA A 142 3.31 -15.30 10.75
CA ALA A 142 3.73 -14.13 11.52
C ALA A 142 2.78 -13.83 12.68
N TRP A 143 1.46 -13.89 12.46
CA TRP A 143 0.48 -13.67 13.52
C TRP A 143 0.57 -14.74 14.60
N LYS A 144 0.55 -16.03 14.19
CA LYS A 144 0.67 -17.17 15.11
C LYS A 144 1.99 -17.13 15.89
N TYR A 145 3.09 -16.70 15.27
CA TYR A 145 4.38 -16.54 15.95
C TYR A 145 4.35 -15.39 16.96
N PHE A 146 3.76 -14.25 16.61
CA PHE A 146 3.59 -13.12 17.51
C PHE A 146 2.81 -13.53 18.75
N ASP A 147 1.71 -14.27 18.58
CA ASP A 147 0.88 -14.73 19.68
C ASP A 147 1.62 -15.68 20.64
N ARG A 148 2.43 -16.60 20.10
CA ARG A 148 3.28 -17.47 20.92
C ARG A 148 4.37 -16.70 21.67
N LYS A 149 4.90 -15.62 21.09
CA LYS A 149 5.91 -14.77 21.74
C LYS A 149 5.32 -13.84 22.79
N HIS A 150 4.04 -13.49 22.67
CA HIS A 150 3.35 -12.55 23.53
C HIS A 150 2.03 -13.11 24.08
N PRO A 151 2.04 -14.22 24.83
CA PRO A 151 0.82 -14.88 25.28
C PRO A 151 -0.04 -13.97 26.17
N GLN A 152 0.56 -13.14 27.03
CA GLN A 152 -0.18 -12.16 27.85
C GLN A 152 -0.96 -11.13 27.02
N PHE A 153 -0.46 -10.80 25.83
CA PHE A 153 -1.19 -9.92 24.90
C PHE A 153 -2.31 -10.69 24.20
N SER A 154 -2.03 -11.89 23.71
CA SER A 154 -2.95 -12.65 22.86
C SER A 154 -4.05 -13.40 23.63
N GLN A 155 -3.87 -13.61 24.94
CA GLN A 155 -4.89 -14.16 25.84
C GLN A 155 -6.12 -13.27 25.97
N GLU A 156 -5.97 -11.95 25.80
CA GLU A 156 -7.10 -11.03 25.80
C GLU A 156 -7.61 -10.86 24.34
N PRO A 157 -8.76 -11.48 23.97
CA PRO A 157 -9.29 -11.45 22.60
C PRO A 157 -9.60 -10.05 22.09
N ARG A 158 -9.81 -9.08 22.98
CA ARG A 158 -10.12 -7.69 22.64
C ARG A 158 -8.86 -6.84 22.40
N ASN A 159 -7.66 -7.39 22.50
CA ASN A 159 -6.45 -6.67 22.12
C ASN A 159 -6.33 -6.52 20.60
N VAL A 160 -5.86 -5.36 20.15
CA VAL A 160 -5.96 -4.94 18.74
C VAL A 160 -4.64 -5.14 18.00
N ARG A 161 -4.68 -5.75 16.83
CA ARG A 161 -3.54 -5.86 15.92
C ARG A 161 -3.73 -4.91 14.74
N LEU A 162 -2.68 -4.17 14.41
CA LEU A 162 -2.75 -3.03 13.51
C LEU A 162 -1.82 -3.22 12.31
N GLY A 163 -2.23 -2.71 11.16
CA GLY A 163 -1.37 -2.42 10.01
C GLY A 163 -1.23 -0.90 9.82
N LEU A 164 -0.05 -0.45 9.41
CA LEU A 164 0.22 0.96 9.11
C LEU A 164 0.59 1.15 7.66
N ARG A 165 0.15 2.26 7.08
CA ARG A 165 0.49 2.64 5.71
C ARG A 165 0.93 4.09 5.65
N ALA A 166 2.01 4.36 4.91
CA ALA A 166 2.50 5.70 4.63
C ALA A 166 2.78 5.86 3.14
N ASP A 167 2.33 6.98 2.56
CA ASP A 167 2.67 7.34 1.19
C ASP A 167 2.45 8.83 0.95
N GLY A 168 3.17 9.38 -0.02
CA GLY A 168 2.99 10.74 -0.47
C GLY A 168 1.90 10.82 -1.51
N PHE A 169 1.07 11.86 -1.44
CA PHE A 169 0.18 12.16 -2.56
C PHE A 169 0.19 13.65 -2.91
N THR A 170 -0.06 13.92 -4.19
CA THR A 170 -0.11 15.28 -4.74
C THR A 170 -1.56 15.74 -4.77
N PRO A 171 -1.97 16.69 -3.91
CA PRO A 171 -3.35 17.19 -3.87
C PRO A 171 -3.69 18.03 -5.10
N PHE A 172 -2.70 18.67 -5.73
CA PHE A 172 -2.87 19.42 -6.96
C PHE A 172 -2.80 18.50 -8.20
N GLY A 173 -3.45 18.89 -9.29
CA GLY A 173 -3.35 18.20 -10.58
C GLY A 173 -1.96 18.35 -11.21
N GLN A 174 -1.74 17.73 -12.38
CA GLN A 174 -0.46 17.75 -13.09
C GLN A 174 0.02 19.17 -13.50
N SER A 175 -0.90 20.14 -13.61
CA SER A 175 -0.60 21.51 -14.03
C SER A 175 -0.40 22.51 -12.86
N GLY A 176 -0.32 22.04 -11.61
CA GLY A 176 -0.18 22.88 -10.42
C GLY A 176 1.24 22.93 -9.83
N LYS A 177 1.48 23.87 -8.90
CA LYS A 177 2.74 23.92 -8.11
C LYS A 177 2.98 22.58 -7.43
N GLN A 178 4.21 22.05 -7.51
CA GLN A 178 4.56 20.77 -6.89
C GLN A 178 4.30 20.81 -5.38
N TYR A 179 3.47 19.88 -4.90
CA TYR A 179 3.10 19.76 -3.50
C TYR A 179 2.87 18.31 -3.16
N SER A 180 3.51 17.81 -2.11
CA SER A 180 3.31 16.46 -1.60
C SER A 180 3.10 16.55 -0.09
N CYS A 181 1.98 16.01 0.39
CA CYS A 181 1.76 15.72 1.80
C CYS A 181 1.64 14.20 2.00
N TRP A 182 1.87 13.74 3.22
CA TRP A 182 1.98 12.31 3.54
C TRP A 182 1.00 11.94 4.65
N PRO A 183 -0.19 11.43 4.31
CA PRO A 183 -1.10 10.85 5.29
C PRO A 183 -0.58 9.49 5.78
N ILE A 184 -0.72 9.26 7.09
CA ILE A 184 -0.46 7.97 7.74
C ILE A 184 -1.80 7.36 8.12
N ILE A 185 -2.02 6.12 7.66
CA ILE A 185 -3.28 5.40 7.83
C ILE A 185 -3.01 4.16 8.67
N VAL A 186 -3.87 3.89 9.64
CA VAL A 186 -3.80 2.72 10.51
C VAL A 186 -5.10 1.93 10.38
N THR A 187 -5.00 0.61 10.29
CA THR A 187 -6.16 -0.29 10.11
C THR A 187 -6.09 -1.45 11.10
N PRO A 188 -7.19 -1.78 11.80
CA PRO A 188 -7.27 -2.95 12.67
C PRO A 188 -7.52 -4.22 11.85
N TYR A 189 -6.72 -5.26 12.11
CA TYR A 189 -6.87 -6.58 11.53
C TYR A 189 -7.76 -7.52 12.36
N ASN A 190 -8.30 -7.06 13.49
CA ASN A 190 -9.22 -7.87 14.30
C ASN A 190 -10.54 -8.20 13.58
N LEU A 191 -10.94 -7.33 12.65
CA LEU A 191 -12.22 -7.37 11.96
C LEU A 191 -12.26 -8.48 10.89
N PRO A 192 -13.45 -9.05 10.60
CA PRO A 192 -13.61 -10.05 9.56
C PRO A 192 -13.29 -9.52 8.15
N PRO A 193 -13.04 -10.41 7.17
CA PRO A 193 -12.78 -10.05 5.76
C PRO A 193 -13.78 -9.08 5.15
N SER A 194 -15.06 -9.17 5.53
CA SER A 194 -16.14 -8.31 5.03
C SER A 194 -16.07 -6.86 5.54
N MET A 195 -15.25 -6.58 6.56
CA MET A 195 -15.10 -5.27 7.19
C MET A 195 -13.68 -4.74 7.11
N CYS A 196 -12.68 -5.60 7.31
CA CYS A 196 -11.28 -5.22 7.28
C CYS A 196 -10.93 -4.50 5.96
N MET A 197 -10.08 -3.47 6.02
CA MET A 197 -9.68 -2.64 4.86
C MET A 197 -10.82 -1.84 4.18
N LYS A 198 -12.04 -1.78 4.74
CA LYS A 198 -13.08 -0.83 4.29
C LYS A 198 -12.85 0.56 4.88
N THR A 199 -13.29 1.59 4.14
CA THR A 199 -13.08 3.02 4.48
C THR A 199 -13.42 3.41 5.92
N PRO A 200 -14.54 2.97 6.54
CA PRO A 200 -14.85 3.33 7.93
C PRO A 200 -13.85 2.81 8.96
N TYR A 201 -13.05 1.81 8.61
CA TYR A 201 -12.07 1.16 9.49
C TYR A 201 -10.62 1.48 9.10
N MET A 202 -10.42 2.37 8.13
CA MET A 202 -9.11 2.92 7.77
C MET A 202 -8.93 4.28 8.44
N PHE A 203 -8.19 4.33 9.54
CA PHE A 203 -8.05 5.53 10.36
C PHE A 203 -6.91 6.41 9.86
N LEU A 204 -7.26 7.62 9.41
CA LEU A 204 -6.27 8.66 9.20
C LEU A 204 -5.70 9.10 10.56
N SER A 205 -4.47 8.69 10.86
CA SER A 205 -3.82 8.95 12.16
C SER A 205 -3.01 10.25 12.15
N MET A 206 -2.50 10.67 10.98
CA MET A 206 -1.89 11.99 10.82
C MET A 206 -1.75 12.40 9.36
N ILE A 207 -1.51 13.69 9.13
CA ILE A 207 -1.00 14.21 7.86
C ILE A 207 0.31 14.96 8.11
N ILE A 208 1.39 14.45 7.53
CA ILE A 208 2.69 15.12 7.49
C ILE A 208 2.62 16.25 6.47
N PRO A 209 2.96 17.49 6.87
CA PRO A 209 2.73 18.66 6.05
C PRO A 209 3.68 18.78 4.87
N GLY A 210 3.14 19.18 3.73
CA GLY A 210 3.88 19.51 2.51
C GLY A 210 4.64 20.84 2.60
N PRO A 211 5.09 21.42 1.48
CA PRO A 211 4.92 20.95 0.08
C PRO A 211 5.96 19.90 -0.35
N ARG A 212 6.97 19.63 0.48
CA ARG A 212 8.12 18.78 0.13
C ARG A 212 7.96 17.37 0.71
N ASN A 213 8.44 16.39 -0.05
CA ASN A 213 8.58 15.02 0.42
C ASN A 213 9.45 14.99 1.70
N PRO A 214 9.13 14.19 2.73
CA PRO A 214 9.97 14.05 3.93
C PRO A 214 11.41 13.58 3.66
N LYS A 215 11.74 13.13 2.45
CA LYS A 215 13.12 12.88 1.96
C LYS A 215 13.93 14.16 1.68
N THR A 216 13.29 15.29 1.35
CA THR A 216 13.99 16.49 0.82
C THR A 216 14.22 17.56 1.88
N GLY A 217 14.94 17.19 2.95
CA GLY A 217 15.67 18.16 3.77
C GLY A 217 17.02 18.43 3.12
N LEU A 218 17.17 19.56 2.44
CA LEU A 218 18.40 20.01 1.79
C LEU A 218 19.60 20.01 2.75
N MET A 219 20.57 19.14 2.50
CA MET A 219 22.01 19.42 2.52
C MET A 219 22.69 18.27 1.76
N TYR A 220 22.90 18.47 0.46
CA TYR A 220 23.94 17.77 -0.29
C TYR A 220 25.22 18.61 -0.16
N THR A 221 25.73 18.71 1.05
CA THR A 221 27.05 19.31 1.25
C THR A 221 27.85 18.23 1.94
N CYS A 222 28.90 17.77 1.26
CA CYS A 222 29.80 16.67 1.61
C CYS A 222 29.28 15.26 1.26
N SER A 223 30.05 14.53 0.46
CA SER A 223 30.00 13.07 0.42
C SER A 223 30.86 12.60 1.60
N PRO A 224 30.40 11.67 2.46
CA PRO A 224 29.29 10.73 2.25
C PRO A 224 28.05 11.04 3.12
N CYS A 225 27.39 12.19 2.95
CA CYS A 225 26.21 12.50 3.76
C CYS A 225 24.98 11.64 3.39
N ILE A 226 24.39 10.98 4.39
CA ILE A 226 23.15 10.20 4.28
C ILE A 226 21.96 11.14 4.03
N PRO A 227 21.02 10.82 3.10
CA PRO A 227 19.80 11.61 2.92
C PRO A 227 19.00 11.70 4.23
N LYS A 228 18.70 12.91 4.72
CA LYS A 228 17.92 13.11 5.95
C LYS A 228 16.45 12.75 5.73
N ILE A 229 16.06 11.50 6.01
CA ILE A 229 14.69 10.99 5.91
C ILE A 229 13.90 11.28 7.19
N ARG A 230 13.15 12.38 7.21
CA ARG A 230 12.56 12.95 8.44
C ARG A 230 11.19 12.41 8.82
N ILE A 231 10.71 11.34 8.19
CA ILE A 231 9.38 10.78 8.49
C ILE A 231 9.23 10.35 9.95
N ASP A 232 10.29 9.81 10.55
CA ASP A 232 10.30 9.35 11.94
C ASP A 232 10.07 10.48 12.95
N VAL A 233 10.54 11.69 12.64
CA VAL A 233 10.28 12.88 13.46
C VAL A 233 8.77 13.08 13.62
N TYR A 234 8.01 12.90 12.54
CA TYR A 234 6.56 13.08 12.54
C TYR A 234 5.79 11.91 13.15
N LEU A 235 6.38 10.70 13.15
CA LEU A 235 5.76 9.50 13.70
C LEU A 235 5.81 9.43 15.24
N GLN A 236 6.62 10.27 15.90
CA GLN A 236 6.78 10.27 17.36
C GLN A 236 5.45 10.20 18.14
N PRO A 237 4.41 11.02 17.89
CA PRO A 237 3.18 10.96 18.66
C PRO A 237 2.43 9.62 18.52
N LEU A 238 2.47 9.00 17.33
CA LEU A 238 1.86 7.69 17.09
C LEU A 238 2.64 6.57 17.79
N ILE A 239 3.97 6.64 17.77
CA ILE A 239 4.82 5.65 18.45
C ILE A 239 4.63 5.74 19.97
N ASP A 240 4.57 6.94 20.55
CA ASP A 240 4.28 7.11 21.97
C ASP A 240 2.91 6.53 22.34
N GLU A 241 1.87 6.76 21.52
CA GLU A 241 0.55 6.21 21.76
C GLU A 241 0.51 4.68 21.63
N LEU A 242 1.26 4.11 20.67
CA LEU A 242 1.41 2.66 20.52
C LEU A 242 2.20 2.03 21.68
N LYS A 243 3.19 2.74 22.23
CA LYS A 243 3.91 2.30 23.44
C LYS A 243 3.00 2.28 24.66
N LEU A 244 2.24 3.36 24.88
CA LEU A 244 1.23 3.43 25.94
C LEU A 244 0.21 2.27 25.82
N LEU A 245 -0.30 2.02 24.62
CA LEU A 245 -1.21 0.92 24.35
C LEU A 245 -0.58 -0.45 24.60
N TRP A 246 0.72 -0.61 24.41
CA TRP A 246 1.40 -1.90 24.63
C TRP A 246 1.77 -2.15 26.09
N GLU A 247 2.39 -1.16 26.74
CA GLU A 247 2.97 -1.26 28.07
C GLU A 247 1.89 -1.22 29.15
N ASP A 248 1.12 -0.12 29.20
CA ASP A 248 0.11 0.11 30.22
C ASP A 248 -1.27 -0.39 29.76
N GLY A 249 -1.58 -0.18 28.48
CA GLY A 249 -2.92 -0.35 27.94
C GLY A 249 -3.87 0.73 28.43
N VAL A 250 -5.12 0.67 27.97
CA VAL A 250 -6.11 1.72 28.21
C VAL A 250 -7.45 1.12 28.60
N LEU A 251 -7.98 1.51 29.76
CA LEU A 251 -9.29 1.07 30.21
C LEU A 251 -10.36 1.41 29.15
N THR A 252 -11.09 0.40 28.71
CA THR A 252 -12.05 0.49 27.61
C THR A 252 -13.29 -0.32 27.97
N TYR A 253 -14.46 0.25 27.71
CA TYR A 253 -15.73 -0.44 27.86
C TYR A 253 -16.10 -1.12 26.54
N ASP A 254 -16.37 -2.42 26.60
CA ASP A 254 -16.90 -3.20 25.49
C ASP A 254 -18.42 -3.33 25.63
N ILE A 255 -19.16 -2.69 24.74
CA ILE A 255 -20.63 -2.68 24.76
C ILE A 255 -21.23 -4.07 24.52
N HIS A 256 -20.53 -4.94 23.80
CA HIS A 256 -21.00 -6.28 23.50
C HIS A 256 -20.95 -7.18 24.74
N SER A 257 -19.81 -7.22 25.43
CA SER A 257 -19.68 -7.98 26.69
C SER A 257 -20.19 -7.24 27.92
N LYS A 258 -20.55 -5.95 27.79
CA LYS A 258 -20.94 -5.05 28.89
C LYS A 258 -19.93 -5.01 30.03
N SER A 259 -18.65 -5.06 29.69
CA SER A 259 -17.55 -5.13 30.65
C SER A 259 -16.43 -4.17 30.31
N ASN A 260 -15.70 -3.73 31.33
CA ASN A 260 -14.46 -2.99 31.14
C ASN A 260 -13.28 -3.96 30.99
N PHE A 261 -12.32 -3.60 30.16
CA PHE A 261 -11.06 -4.31 30.00
C PHE A 261 -9.92 -3.32 29.72
N VAL A 262 -8.69 -3.76 29.92
CA VAL A 262 -7.50 -2.98 29.58
C VAL A 262 -7.14 -3.29 28.13
N MET A 263 -7.54 -2.41 27.21
CA MET A 263 -7.25 -2.57 25.79
C MET A 263 -5.78 -2.30 25.53
N ARG A 264 -5.11 -3.28 24.91
CA ARG A 264 -3.77 -3.13 24.34
C ARG A 264 -3.79 -3.19 22.82
N ALA A 265 -2.75 -2.67 22.19
CA ALA A 265 -2.60 -2.76 20.74
C ALA A 265 -1.16 -3.02 20.30
N ALA A 266 -1.01 -3.72 19.17
CA ALA A 266 0.28 -4.02 18.56
C ALA A 266 0.26 -3.73 17.05
N LEU A 267 1.30 -3.05 16.56
CA LEU A 267 1.53 -2.84 15.13
C LEU A 267 2.29 -4.04 14.54
N LEU A 268 1.68 -4.77 13.61
CA LEU A 268 2.32 -5.95 13.01
C LEU A 268 3.34 -5.58 11.95
N TRP A 269 2.97 -4.67 11.05
CA TRP A 269 3.82 -4.30 9.92
C TRP A 269 3.38 -3.00 9.26
N THR A 270 4.22 -2.52 8.33
CA THR A 270 3.87 -1.42 7.44
C THR A 270 3.69 -1.87 5.98
N ILE A 271 2.79 -1.21 5.25
CA ILE A 271 2.44 -1.45 3.85
C ILE A 271 2.75 -0.19 3.07
N ASN A 272 3.72 -0.22 2.16
CA ASN A 272 4.13 0.98 1.43
C ASN A 272 4.74 0.62 0.08
N ASP A 273 4.81 1.60 -0.81
CA ASP A 273 5.62 1.49 -2.02
C ASP A 273 7.12 1.32 -1.67
N PHE A 274 7.93 0.88 -2.62
CA PHE A 274 9.35 0.59 -2.35
C PHE A 274 10.16 1.83 -1.90
N PRO A 275 9.92 3.04 -2.44
CA PRO A 275 10.49 4.27 -1.88
C PRO A 275 10.12 4.57 -0.42
N ALA A 276 8.86 4.41 -0.01
CA ALA A 276 8.40 4.65 1.37
C ALA A 276 8.80 3.51 2.31
N TYR A 277 8.89 2.27 1.81
CA TYR A 277 9.50 1.14 2.51
C TYR A 277 10.87 1.55 3.06
N GLY A 278 11.72 2.11 2.20
CA GLY A 278 13.06 2.51 2.62
C GLY A 278 13.04 3.66 3.64
N MET A 279 12.05 4.55 3.55
CA MET A 279 11.91 5.64 4.51
C MET A 279 11.54 5.16 5.90
N LEU A 280 10.62 4.20 6.00
CA LEU A 280 10.12 3.69 7.27
C LEU A 280 11.04 2.65 7.88
N SER A 281 11.64 1.77 7.08
CA SER A 281 12.53 0.72 7.57
C SER A 281 13.91 1.24 7.96
N GLY A 282 14.35 2.36 7.37
CA GLY A 282 15.73 2.82 7.46
C GLY A 282 16.67 2.13 6.47
N TRP A 283 16.18 1.21 5.62
CA TRP A 283 16.97 0.57 4.56
C TRP A 283 16.85 1.32 3.23
N MET A 284 17.96 1.79 2.65
CA MET A 284 17.94 2.45 1.35
C MET A 284 17.53 1.48 0.23
N THR A 285 16.43 1.80 -0.45
CA THR A 285 15.86 0.99 -1.54
C THR A 285 16.36 1.41 -2.92
N ALA A 286 17.51 2.07 -2.98
CA ALA A 286 18.20 2.47 -4.22
C ALA A 286 19.62 1.91 -4.27
N GLY A 287 20.16 1.78 -5.50
CA GLY A 287 21.49 1.23 -5.73
C GLY A 287 21.52 -0.30 -5.67
N ARG A 288 22.72 -0.91 -5.80
CA ARG A 288 22.89 -2.38 -5.88
C ARG A 288 22.46 -3.14 -4.62
N LEU A 289 22.42 -2.46 -3.46
CA LEU A 289 22.02 -3.03 -2.17
C LEU A 289 20.53 -2.81 -1.86
N ALA A 290 19.71 -2.42 -2.85
CA ALA A 290 18.31 -2.03 -2.62
C ALA A 290 17.44 -3.12 -1.98
N CYS A 291 17.72 -4.40 -2.24
CA CYS A 291 16.89 -5.50 -1.75
C CYS A 291 17.03 -5.68 -0.22
N PRO A 292 15.95 -5.56 0.55
CA PRO A 292 16.01 -5.65 2.02
C PRO A 292 16.16 -7.10 2.54
N TYR A 293 16.01 -8.10 1.68
CA TYR A 293 16.19 -9.51 2.03
C TYR A 293 17.60 -10.02 1.71
N CYS A 294 18.11 -9.69 0.53
CA CYS A 294 19.46 -10.08 0.11
C CYS A 294 20.54 -9.20 0.78
N MET A 295 20.21 -7.93 1.04
CA MET A 295 21.07 -6.96 1.72
C MET A 295 22.47 -6.90 1.10
N GLU A 296 23.53 -6.83 1.91
CA GLU A 296 24.92 -6.82 1.50
C GLU A 296 25.37 -8.12 0.81
N ARG A 297 24.63 -9.22 1.00
CA ARG A 297 24.90 -10.53 0.38
C ARG A 297 24.37 -10.64 -1.06
N THR A 298 23.80 -9.57 -1.61
CA THR A 298 23.36 -9.51 -3.00
C THR A 298 24.54 -9.67 -3.97
N LYS A 299 24.27 -10.35 -5.10
CA LYS A 299 25.22 -10.44 -6.23
C LYS A 299 25.06 -9.32 -7.25
N ALA A 300 24.15 -8.37 -6.99
CA ALA A 300 23.86 -7.27 -7.89
C ALA A 300 25.10 -6.40 -8.13
N PHE A 301 25.25 -5.93 -9.37
CA PHE A 301 26.43 -5.19 -9.79
C PHE A 301 26.05 -3.95 -10.61
N GLN A 302 27.02 -3.06 -10.75
CA GLN A 302 26.87 -1.81 -11.48
C GLN A 302 27.18 -2.05 -12.97
N LEU A 303 26.21 -1.78 -13.86
CA LEU A 303 26.44 -1.91 -15.30
C LEU A 303 27.43 -0.85 -15.80
N LYS A 304 28.45 -1.29 -16.55
CA LYS A 304 29.49 -0.42 -17.12
C LYS A 304 28.89 0.66 -18.01
N ASN A 305 27.98 0.30 -18.90
CA ASN A 305 27.30 1.25 -19.77
C ASN A 305 25.96 1.67 -19.15
N GLY A 306 25.82 2.94 -18.78
CA GLY A 306 24.56 3.49 -18.29
C GLY A 306 24.40 3.53 -16.77
N GLY A 307 25.35 2.99 -15.99
CA GLY A 307 25.45 3.31 -14.56
C GLY A 307 24.22 2.94 -13.74
N LYS A 308 23.47 1.90 -14.13
CA LYS A 308 22.37 1.34 -13.33
C LYS A 308 22.76 0.04 -12.62
N PRO A 309 22.27 -0.21 -11.40
CA PRO A 309 22.43 -1.50 -10.74
C PRO A 309 21.64 -2.58 -11.51
N SER A 310 22.15 -3.79 -11.53
CA SER A 310 21.56 -4.94 -12.21
C SER A 310 21.60 -6.18 -11.33
N TRP A 311 20.47 -6.89 -11.27
CA TRP A 311 20.29 -8.20 -10.66
C TRP A 311 20.35 -9.33 -11.68
N PHE A 312 20.92 -9.07 -12.86
CA PHE A 312 21.17 -10.10 -13.85
C PHE A 312 22.13 -11.16 -13.29
N ASP A 313 21.79 -12.43 -13.51
CA ASP A 313 22.54 -13.58 -13.03
C ASP A 313 22.64 -13.67 -11.49
N CYS A 314 21.63 -13.13 -10.80
CA CYS A 314 21.51 -13.19 -9.34
C CYS A 314 20.51 -14.24 -8.87
N HIS A 315 19.76 -14.87 -9.76
CA HIS A 315 18.66 -15.79 -9.40
C HIS A 315 19.10 -17.27 -9.39
N ARG A 316 20.20 -17.62 -10.06
CA ARG A 316 20.72 -19.00 -10.09
C ARG A 316 21.08 -19.54 -8.71
N GLN A 317 21.53 -18.68 -7.80
CA GLN A 317 21.84 -19.03 -6.40
C GLN A 317 20.64 -19.50 -5.58
N PHE A 318 19.40 -19.32 -6.06
CA PHE A 318 18.18 -19.81 -5.41
C PHE A 318 17.68 -21.14 -5.97
N LEU A 319 18.31 -21.68 -7.03
CA LEU A 319 17.93 -22.98 -7.61
C LEU A 319 18.55 -24.13 -6.80
N PRO A 320 18.05 -25.37 -6.90
CA PRO A 320 18.74 -26.53 -6.32
C PRO A 320 20.20 -26.66 -6.83
N ASN A 321 21.11 -27.17 -6.00
CA ASN A 321 22.54 -27.25 -6.32
C ASN A 321 22.87 -28.12 -7.55
N ASN A 322 22.03 -29.10 -7.86
CA ASN A 322 22.14 -29.95 -9.05
C ASN A 322 21.45 -29.35 -10.29
N HIS A 323 20.78 -28.21 -10.20
CA HIS A 323 20.00 -27.64 -11.31
C HIS A 323 20.91 -27.22 -12.48
N MET A 324 20.55 -27.61 -13.71
CA MET A 324 21.39 -27.43 -14.91
C MET A 324 21.77 -25.96 -15.19
N PHE A 325 20.90 -24.99 -14.88
CA PHE A 325 21.18 -23.57 -15.09
C PHE A 325 22.38 -23.07 -14.26
N ARG A 326 22.64 -23.64 -13.08
CA ARG A 326 23.81 -23.29 -12.26
C ARG A 326 25.14 -23.54 -13.00
N ARG A 327 25.18 -24.54 -13.89
CA ARG A 327 26.37 -24.94 -14.67
C ARG A 327 26.45 -24.33 -16.07
N ASN A 328 25.42 -23.61 -16.51
CA ASN A 328 25.34 -23.06 -17.86
C ASN A 328 26.23 -21.80 -17.99
N LYS A 329 27.28 -21.88 -18.80
CA LYS A 329 28.28 -20.82 -19.02
C LYS A 329 27.95 -19.86 -20.16
N ASP A 330 26.91 -20.14 -20.94
CA ASP A 330 26.64 -19.46 -22.21
C ASP A 330 25.37 -18.62 -22.19
N ALA A 331 24.33 -19.07 -21.50
CA ALA A 331 23.02 -18.42 -21.53
C ALA A 331 22.87 -17.24 -20.54
N PHE A 332 23.76 -17.17 -19.53
CA PHE A 332 23.76 -16.18 -18.45
C PHE A 332 25.00 -15.28 -18.56
N TYR A 333 25.58 -14.88 -17.42
CA TYR A 333 26.86 -14.21 -17.38
C TYR A 333 27.94 -15.12 -18.00
N LYS A 334 28.67 -14.59 -18.98
CA LYS A 334 29.61 -15.35 -19.81
C LYS A 334 30.66 -16.05 -18.96
N ASN A 335 30.90 -17.33 -19.24
CA ASN A 335 31.91 -18.17 -18.61
C ASN A 335 31.75 -18.36 -17.09
N ARG A 336 30.55 -18.15 -16.54
CA ARG A 336 30.29 -18.25 -15.10
C ARG A 336 29.44 -19.47 -14.72
N ILE A 337 29.93 -20.23 -13.75
CA ILE A 337 29.15 -21.23 -13.00
C ILE A 337 28.73 -20.58 -11.67
N ASP A 338 27.49 -20.82 -11.25
CA ASP A 338 27.02 -20.42 -9.92
C ASP A 338 27.07 -21.61 -8.95
N ARG A 339 27.79 -21.46 -7.84
CA ARG A 339 27.87 -22.42 -6.73
C ARG A 339 27.45 -21.80 -5.40
N SER A 340 26.93 -20.58 -5.42
CA SER A 340 26.58 -19.88 -4.18
C SER A 340 25.24 -20.38 -3.65
N GLU A 341 25.12 -20.31 -2.32
CA GLU A 341 23.86 -20.50 -1.62
C GLU A 341 23.03 -19.21 -1.65
N PRO A 342 21.70 -19.30 -1.54
CA PRO A 342 20.86 -18.13 -1.46
C PRO A 342 21.18 -17.32 -0.19
N PRO A 343 21.10 -15.97 -0.23
CA PRO A 343 21.28 -15.15 0.97
C PRO A 343 20.30 -15.58 2.07
N SER A 344 20.78 -15.71 3.30
CA SER A 344 19.90 -15.98 4.44
C SER A 344 18.97 -14.79 4.68
N ARG A 345 17.74 -15.06 5.12
CA ARG A 345 16.79 -14.00 5.53
C ARG A 345 17.00 -13.73 7.02
N LEU A 346 17.35 -12.49 7.37
CA LEU A 346 17.60 -12.13 8.77
C LEU A 346 16.30 -12.03 9.57
N THR A 347 16.30 -12.52 10.80
CA THR A 347 15.19 -12.35 11.75
C THR A 347 15.12 -10.91 12.26
N GLY A 348 13.98 -10.53 12.83
CA GLY A 348 13.84 -9.20 13.44
C GLY A 348 14.84 -8.95 14.57
N GLU A 349 15.17 -9.97 15.36
CA GLU A 349 16.18 -9.91 16.43
C GLU A 349 17.59 -9.73 15.88
N GLN A 350 17.94 -10.43 14.80
CA GLN A 350 19.24 -10.25 14.13
C GLN A 350 19.38 -8.85 13.54
N ILE A 351 18.31 -8.31 12.93
CA ILE A 351 18.34 -6.93 12.43
C ILE A 351 18.43 -5.94 13.59
N TRP A 352 17.69 -6.16 14.69
CA TRP A 352 17.80 -5.32 15.88
C TRP A 352 19.23 -5.24 16.39
N TYR A 353 19.94 -6.36 16.46
CA TYR A 353 21.34 -6.40 16.88
C TYR A 353 22.25 -5.48 16.04
N ILE A 354 21.96 -5.37 14.73
CA ILE A 354 22.68 -4.50 13.80
C ILE A 354 22.34 -3.02 14.04
N VAL A 355 21.05 -2.69 14.16
CA VAL A 355 20.59 -1.29 14.10
C VAL A 355 20.39 -0.62 15.46
N GLN A 356 20.43 -1.36 16.57
CA GLN A 356 20.17 -0.83 17.92
C GLN A 356 21.11 0.32 18.32
N ASN A 357 22.34 0.26 17.84
CA ASN A 357 23.40 1.23 18.12
C ASN A 357 23.44 2.40 17.11
N TYR A 358 22.60 2.38 16.08
CA TYR A 358 22.49 3.53 15.17
C TYR A 358 21.64 4.62 15.81
N ASP A 359 21.99 5.86 15.50
CA ASP A 359 21.25 7.02 15.98
C ASP A 359 19.86 7.11 15.36
N LYS A 360 18.93 7.69 16.14
CA LYS A 360 17.61 8.11 15.66
C LYS A 360 17.68 9.50 15.09
N ILE A 361 16.99 9.72 13.97
CA ILE A 361 16.94 11.04 13.33
C ILE A 361 16.27 12.12 14.20
N SER A 362 15.49 11.74 15.20
CA SER A 362 14.87 12.67 16.15
C SER A 362 15.83 13.23 17.19
N ASP A 363 17.00 12.59 17.36
CA ASP A 363 17.88 12.80 18.51
C ASP A 363 19.17 13.52 18.11
N VAL A 364 19.60 13.38 16.84
CA VAL A 364 20.85 13.95 16.33
C VAL A 364 20.61 14.92 15.17
N GLU A 365 21.48 15.93 15.04
CA GLU A 365 21.43 16.89 13.93
C GLU A 365 21.86 16.25 12.60
N GLN A 366 22.89 15.40 12.64
CA GLN A 366 23.51 14.75 11.50
C GLN A 366 23.58 13.24 11.75
N LEU A 367 23.26 12.46 10.72
CA LEU A 367 23.31 11.01 10.76
C LEU A 367 24.46 10.56 9.87
N GLU A 368 25.41 9.85 10.46
CA GLU A 368 26.50 9.19 9.77
C GLU A 368 26.56 7.74 10.24
N ILE A 369 26.55 6.81 9.29
CA ILE A 369 26.70 5.39 9.55
C ILE A 369 27.83 4.90 8.66
N GLU A 370 28.93 4.53 9.29
CA GLU A 370 30.13 4.07 8.61
C GLU A 370 29.80 2.88 7.70
N GLY A 371 30.22 2.94 6.43
CA GLY A 371 29.97 1.87 5.47
C GLY A 371 28.64 1.98 4.70
N TYR A 372 27.83 3.04 4.92
CA TYR A 372 26.65 3.31 4.10
C TYR A 372 26.97 3.40 2.60
N GLY A 373 26.17 2.72 1.78
CA GLY A 373 26.29 2.68 0.32
C GLY A 373 27.41 1.76 -0.20
N SER A 374 28.29 1.28 0.68
CA SER A 374 29.39 0.36 0.35
C SER A 374 29.18 -1.02 0.95
N THR A 375 29.10 -1.11 2.28
CA THR A 375 28.96 -2.38 3.03
C THR A 375 27.52 -2.67 3.41
N HIS A 376 26.68 -1.64 3.59
CA HIS A 376 25.25 -1.78 3.88
C HIS A 376 24.45 -0.61 3.31
N ASN A 377 23.12 -0.69 3.40
CA ASN A 377 22.20 0.37 2.99
C ASN A 377 21.37 0.97 4.14
N TRP A 378 21.70 0.68 5.40
CA TRP A 378 21.10 1.37 6.55
C TRP A 378 21.36 2.88 6.55
N THR A 379 20.31 3.66 6.80
CA THR A 379 20.32 5.14 6.82
C THR A 379 20.02 5.74 8.18
N LYS A 380 19.46 4.94 9.10
CA LYS A 380 19.07 5.32 10.46
C LYS A 380 18.61 4.08 11.24
N ARG A 381 18.50 4.22 12.57
CA ARG A 381 17.58 3.38 13.36
C ARG A 381 16.16 3.89 13.17
N SER A 382 15.31 3.08 12.56
CA SER A 382 13.88 3.40 12.42
C SER A 382 13.20 3.58 13.79
N ILE A 383 12.32 4.57 13.91
CA ILE A 383 11.52 4.79 15.13
C ILE A 383 10.63 3.60 15.52
N PHE A 384 10.28 2.72 14.58
CA PHE A 384 9.49 1.52 14.91
C PHE A 384 10.23 0.55 15.84
N TRP A 385 11.57 0.60 15.88
CA TRP A 385 12.34 -0.19 16.83
C TRP A 385 12.18 0.26 18.29
N ASP A 386 11.61 1.43 18.55
CA ASP A 386 11.26 1.88 19.90
C ASP A 386 10.01 1.15 20.44
N LEU A 387 9.28 0.40 19.60
CA LEU A 387 8.20 -0.50 20.03
C LEU A 387 8.82 -1.81 20.56
N PRO A 388 8.61 -2.19 21.84
CA PRO A 388 9.34 -3.30 22.48
C PRO A 388 9.22 -4.66 21.77
N TYR A 389 8.09 -4.89 21.08
CA TYR A 389 7.78 -6.14 20.39
C TYR A 389 8.21 -6.17 18.92
N TRP A 390 8.64 -5.03 18.34
CA TRP A 390 8.89 -4.92 16.90
C TRP A 390 9.94 -5.91 16.38
N ARG A 391 10.95 -6.21 17.20
CA ARG A 391 11.99 -7.19 16.90
C ARG A 391 11.48 -8.64 16.78
N HIS A 392 10.33 -8.95 17.36
CA HIS A 392 9.72 -10.28 17.27
C HIS A 392 8.81 -10.43 16.04
N ASN A 393 8.48 -9.35 15.33
CA ASN A 393 7.68 -9.45 14.10
C ASN A 393 8.49 -10.14 13.00
N LEU A 394 7.98 -11.28 12.50
CA LEU A 394 8.65 -12.05 11.42
C LEU A 394 8.72 -11.24 10.11
N ILE A 395 7.70 -10.41 9.86
CA ILE A 395 7.66 -9.44 8.77
C ILE A 395 7.30 -8.08 9.36
N ARG A 396 8.06 -7.04 9.01
CA ARG A 396 7.96 -5.68 9.57
C ARG A 396 7.50 -4.65 8.55
N HIS A 397 7.99 -4.80 7.32
CA HIS A 397 7.69 -3.95 6.19
C HIS A 397 7.40 -4.85 5.00
N ASN A 398 6.28 -4.64 4.32
CA ASN A 398 5.82 -5.48 3.23
C ASN A 398 6.33 -4.97 1.89
N LEU A 399 6.67 -5.88 0.99
CA LEU A 399 6.86 -5.56 -0.42
C LEU A 399 5.51 -5.36 -1.10
N ASP A 400 5.40 -4.28 -1.87
CA ASP A 400 4.18 -3.94 -2.58
C ASP A 400 4.03 -4.77 -3.86
N VAL A 401 3.29 -5.87 -3.75
CA VAL A 401 3.03 -6.78 -4.87
C VAL A 401 2.38 -6.07 -6.05
N MET A 402 1.45 -5.13 -5.82
CA MET A 402 0.76 -4.39 -6.89
C MET A 402 1.77 -3.59 -7.72
N HIS A 403 2.62 -2.79 -7.05
CA HIS A 403 3.62 -2.00 -7.76
C HIS A 403 4.71 -2.87 -8.38
N ILE A 404 5.13 -3.96 -7.73
CA ILE A 404 6.11 -4.90 -8.30
C ILE A 404 5.56 -5.55 -9.57
N GLU A 405 4.35 -6.13 -9.50
CA GLU A 405 3.68 -6.76 -10.64
C GLU A 405 3.56 -5.77 -11.81
N LYS A 406 3.05 -4.57 -11.54
CA LYS A 406 2.93 -3.51 -12.54
C LYS A 406 4.28 -3.16 -13.19
N ASN A 407 5.33 -2.95 -12.39
CA ASN A 407 6.65 -2.59 -12.92
C ASN A 407 7.23 -3.71 -13.80
N VAL A 408 7.13 -4.96 -13.34
CA VAL A 408 7.64 -6.11 -14.11
C VAL A 408 6.85 -6.26 -15.41
N PHE A 409 5.52 -6.19 -15.36
CA PHE A 409 4.68 -6.26 -16.55
C PHE A 409 4.97 -5.12 -17.53
N ASP A 410 4.98 -3.88 -17.06
CA ASP A 410 5.29 -2.70 -17.89
C ASP A 410 6.66 -2.85 -18.54
N ASN A 411 7.68 -3.31 -17.81
CA ASN A 411 9.03 -3.49 -18.34
C ASN A 411 9.08 -4.59 -19.41
N ILE A 412 8.41 -5.72 -19.21
CA ILE A 412 8.29 -6.78 -20.23
C ILE A 412 7.56 -6.22 -21.46
N PHE A 413 6.38 -5.63 -21.27
CA PHE A 413 5.53 -5.12 -22.34
C PHE A 413 6.25 -4.07 -23.18
N ASN A 414 6.82 -3.05 -22.54
CA ASN A 414 7.57 -1.99 -23.23
C ASN A 414 8.78 -2.51 -24.00
N THR A 415 9.44 -3.57 -23.50
CA THR A 415 10.62 -4.17 -24.13
C THR A 415 10.24 -5.00 -25.36
N VAL A 416 9.24 -5.87 -25.24
CA VAL A 416 8.79 -6.76 -26.32
C VAL A 416 8.04 -5.97 -27.41
N MET A 417 7.28 -4.94 -27.04
CA MET A 417 6.64 -4.01 -27.98
C MET A 417 7.62 -2.99 -28.58
N ASP A 418 8.89 -2.97 -28.15
CA ASP A 418 9.94 -2.03 -28.57
C ASP A 418 9.42 -0.58 -28.57
N ILE A 419 8.77 -0.18 -27.47
CA ILE A 419 8.19 1.16 -27.33
C ILE A 419 9.34 2.15 -27.14
N LYS A 420 9.42 3.13 -28.05
CA LYS A 420 10.44 4.18 -28.03
C LYS A 420 10.51 4.82 -26.63
N GLU A 421 11.73 5.06 -26.14
CA GLU A 421 12.05 5.63 -24.81
C GLU A 421 11.68 4.78 -23.58
N LYS A 422 10.75 3.83 -23.70
CA LYS A 422 10.34 2.95 -22.59
C LYS A 422 10.99 1.57 -22.63
N THR A 423 11.44 1.11 -23.80
CA THR A 423 12.09 -0.19 -23.95
C THR A 423 13.37 -0.29 -23.10
N LYS A 424 13.53 -1.41 -22.38
CA LYS A 424 14.78 -1.74 -21.68
C LYS A 424 15.85 -2.26 -22.66
N ASP A 425 15.51 -2.43 -23.94
CA ASP A 425 16.41 -2.84 -25.02
C ASP A 425 16.95 -1.63 -25.83
N ASN A 426 17.75 -0.79 -25.18
CA ASN A 426 18.40 0.37 -25.81
C ASN A 426 19.87 0.11 -26.16
N ALA A 427 20.53 1.06 -26.84
CA ALA A 427 21.93 0.92 -27.25
C ALA A 427 22.88 0.64 -26.07
N LYS A 428 22.70 1.29 -24.92
CA LYS A 428 23.49 1.04 -23.71
C LYS A 428 23.28 -0.39 -23.21
N ALA A 429 22.05 -0.91 -23.29
CA ALA A 429 21.74 -2.29 -22.94
C ALA A 429 22.45 -3.29 -23.88
N ARG A 430 22.55 -3.00 -25.18
CA ARG A 430 23.32 -3.83 -26.15
C ARG A 430 24.83 -3.80 -25.90
N MET A 431 25.39 -2.65 -25.55
CA MET A 431 26.80 -2.53 -25.15
C MET A 431 27.08 -3.32 -23.86
N ASN A 432 26.17 -3.31 -22.88
CA ASN A 432 26.31 -4.18 -21.70
C ASN A 432 26.20 -5.66 -22.06
N LEU A 433 25.28 -6.01 -22.96
CA LEU A 433 25.05 -7.39 -23.36
C LEU A 433 26.32 -8.01 -23.98
N SER A 434 27.08 -7.30 -24.81
CA SER A 434 28.36 -7.82 -25.35
C SER A 434 29.45 -7.98 -24.26
N LEU A 435 29.39 -7.15 -23.21
CA LEU A 435 30.31 -7.26 -22.08
C LEU A 435 30.00 -8.47 -21.19
N TYR A 436 28.71 -8.76 -20.95
CA TYR A 436 28.31 -9.72 -19.92
C TYR A 436 27.76 -11.05 -20.46
N CYS A 437 27.26 -11.12 -21.70
CA CYS A 437 26.55 -12.29 -22.23
C CYS A 437 27.18 -12.80 -23.54
N LYS A 438 26.94 -14.07 -23.90
CA LYS A 438 27.30 -14.62 -25.22
C LYS A 438 26.10 -14.59 -26.16
N ARG A 439 25.78 -13.42 -26.72
CA ARG A 439 24.60 -13.21 -27.59
C ARG A 439 24.94 -12.41 -28.84
N LYS A 440 25.79 -12.97 -29.71
CA LYS A 440 26.31 -12.33 -30.92
C LYS A 440 25.23 -11.72 -31.81
N ASN A 441 24.08 -12.39 -31.93
CA ASN A 441 22.93 -11.93 -32.71
C ASN A 441 22.29 -10.63 -32.18
N LEU A 442 22.61 -10.22 -30.95
CA LEU A 442 22.11 -9.00 -30.31
C LEU A 442 23.21 -7.94 -30.13
N GLU A 443 24.46 -8.20 -30.53
CA GLU A 443 25.55 -7.22 -30.43
C GLU A 443 25.35 -6.09 -31.45
N LEU A 444 25.83 -4.89 -31.13
CA LEU A 444 25.85 -3.78 -32.08
C LEU A 444 26.95 -4.04 -33.12
N PRO A 445 26.66 -3.97 -34.43
CA PRO A 445 27.69 -4.14 -35.45
C PRO A 445 28.70 -2.99 -35.39
N ASN A 446 29.99 -3.31 -35.52
CA ASN A 446 31.03 -2.30 -35.76
C ASN A 446 30.87 -1.82 -37.20
N GLN A 447 30.47 -0.56 -37.42
CA GLN A 447 30.41 0.03 -38.76
C GLN A 447 31.15 1.36 -38.82
N SER A 448 32.11 1.42 -39.75
CA SER A 448 32.81 2.62 -40.19
C SER A 448 31.83 3.48 -41.00
N GLY A 449 31.27 4.56 -40.41
CA GLY A 449 30.31 5.43 -41.11
C GLY A 449 29.28 6.17 -40.26
N GLY A 450 29.34 6.10 -38.93
CA GLY A 450 28.61 7.02 -38.03
C GLY A 450 27.14 6.71 -37.76
N LYS A 451 26.48 5.79 -38.48
CA LYS A 451 25.07 5.41 -38.23
C LYS A 451 24.97 4.03 -37.56
N ILE A 452 24.76 4.00 -36.25
CA ILE A 452 24.58 2.75 -35.48
C ILE A 452 23.19 2.17 -35.76
N ILE A 453 23.11 1.09 -36.55
CA ILE A 453 21.86 0.35 -36.76
C ILE A 453 21.75 -0.76 -35.70
N LYS A 454 20.86 -0.58 -34.71
CA LYS A 454 20.56 -1.60 -33.68
C LYS A 454 19.85 -2.80 -34.34
N PRO A 455 20.39 -4.03 -34.31
CA PRO A 455 19.71 -5.18 -34.87
C PRO A 455 18.42 -5.48 -34.08
N LYS A 456 17.36 -5.83 -34.80
CA LYS A 456 16.06 -6.15 -34.21
C LYS A 456 16.21 -7.37 -33.28
N ALA A 457 15.75 -7.24 -32.04
CA ALA A 457 15.80 -8.34 -31.09
C ALA A 457 14.80 -9.44 -31.50
N ASN A 458 15.21 -10.70 -31.36
CA ASN A 458 14.36 -11.88 -31.62
C ASN A 458 13.22 -12.05 -30.60
N TYR A 459 13.21 -11.24 -29.54
CA TYR A 459 12.14 -11.14 -28.56
C TYR A 459 11.26 -9.90 -28.75
N THR A 460 11.35 -9.20 -29.90
CA THR A 460 10.48 -8.07 -30.22
C THR A 460 9.43 -8.46 -31.26
N PHE A 461 8.20 -7.97 -31.10
CA PHE A 461 7.14 -8.29 -32.05
C PHE A 461 7.36 -7.68 -33.44
N THR A 462 6.90 -8.38 -34.46
CA THR A 462 6.70 -7.79 -35.80
C THR A 462 5.59 -6.76 -35.78
N LEU A 463 5.53 -5.89 -36.79
CA LEU A 463 4.46 -4.89 -36.88
C LEU A 463 3.08 -5.57 -36.94
N GLN A 464 2.97 -6.70 -37.64
CA GLN A 464 1.75 -7.50 -37.72
C GLN A 464 1.35 -8.06 -36.34
N GLN A 465 2.30 -8.63 -35.59
CA GLN A 465 2.05 -9.10 -34.22
C GLN A 465 1.62 -7.97 -33.29
N LYS A 466 2.27 -6.79 -33.39
CA LYS A 466 1.85 -5.61 -32.60
C LYS A 466 0.41 -5.20 -32.93
N ARG A 467 0.03 -5.19 -34.21
CA ARG A 467 -1.35 -4.88 -34.63
C ARG A 467 -2.34 -5.90 -34.09
N ALA A 468 -2.05 -7.19 -34.24
CA ALA A 468 -2.89 -8.27 -33.71
C ALA A 468 -3.07 -8.18 -32.19
N ILE A 469 -2.02 -7.82 -31.44
CA ILE A 469 -2.12 -7.60 -29.99
C ILE A 469 -2.98 -6.37 -29.67
N CYS A 470 -2.80 -5.26 -30.39
CA CYS A 470 -3.61 -4.05 -30.15
C CYS A 470 -5.10 -4.28 -30.48
N GLU A 471 -5.39 -5.01 -31.57
CA GLU A 471 -6.74 -5.45 -31.93
C GLU A 471 -7.28 -6.40 -30.86
N TRP A 472 -6.49 -7.36 -30.40
CA TRP A 472 -6.85 -8.22 -29.28
C TRP A 472 -7.21 -7.41 -28.03
N VAL A 473 -6.36 -6.49 -27.58
CA VAL A 473 -6.63 -5.67 -26.39
C VAL A 473 -7.91 -4.85 -26.57
N LYS A 474 -8.20 -4.39 -27.79
CA LYS A 474 -9.43 -3.67 -28.12
C LYS A 474 -10.67 -4.56 -28.05
N GLU A 475 -10.56 -5.82 -28.47
CA GLU A 475 -11.68 -6.78 -28.56
C GLU A 475 -11.78 -7.74 -27.36
N LEU A 476 -10.81 -7.74 -26.44
CA LEU A 476 -10.67 -8.63 -25.27
C LEU A 476 -10.75 -10.15 -25.56
N ARG A 477 -10.56 -10.61 -26.80
CA ARG A 477 -10.61 -12.03 -27.21
C ARG A 477 -9.24 -12.71 -27.28
N MET A 478 -8.92 -13.62 -26.36
CA MET A 478 -7.62 -14.31 -26.26
C MET A 478 -6.94 -14.59 -27.62
N PRO A 479 -5.69 -14.18 -27.86
CA PRO A 479 -5.04 -14.39 -29.13
C PRO A 479 -4.56 -15.84 -29.21
N ASP A 480 -5.22 -16.63 -30.04
CA ASP A 480 -4.78 -17.98 -30.36
C ASP A 480 -3.46 -17.93 -31.16
N GLY A 481 -2.36 -18.35 -30.53
CA GLY A 481 -1.14 -18.81 -31.22
C GLY A 481 -0.22 -17.78 -31.90
N SER A 482 -0.48 -16.47 -31.83
CA SER A 482 0.26 -15.46 -32.64
C SER A 482 1.60 -14.96 -32.06
N LEU A 483 1.96 -15.37 -30.83
CA LEU A 483 3.14 -14.89 -30.10
C LEU A 483 4.29 -15.92 -30.12
N PRO A 484 5.56 -15.50 -30.26
CA PRO A 484 6.69 -16.42 -30.21
C PRO A 484 6.71 -17.17 -28.87
N GLU A 485 6.82 -18.48 -28.94
CA GLU A 485 6.71 -19.39 -27.80
C GLU A 485 7.71 -19.05 -26.68
N GLN A 486 8.92 -18.61 -27.05
CA GLN A 486 9.96 -18.19 -26.11
C GLN A 486 9.59 -16.94 -25.29
N ILE A 487 8.60 -16.15 -25.70
CA ILE A 487 8.14 -14.93 -25.00
C ILE A 487 6.82 -15.19 -24.27
N TRP A 488 5.87 -15.82 -24.96
CA TRP A 488 4.54 -16.09 -24.41
C TRP A 488 4.62 -16.99 -23.17
N LYS A 489 5.36 -18.11 -23.24
CA LYS A 489 5.45 -19.06 -22.11
C LYS A 489 5.94 -18.41 -20.81
N PRO A 490 7.04 -17.62 -20.79
CA PRO A 490 7.44 -16.89 -19.58
C PRO A 490 6.39 -15.90 -19.08
N ILE A 491 5.73 -15.16 -19.97
CA ILE A 491 4.69 -14.18 -19.59
C ILE A 491 3.49 -14.89 -18.96
N THR A 492 2.95 -15.93 -19.61
CA THR A 492 1.83 -16.72 -19.07
C THR A 492 2.17 -17.30 -17.71
N LYS A 493 3.38 -17.83 -17.53
CA LYS A 493 3.83 -18.36 -16.24
C LYS A 493 3.96 -17.27 -15.17
N LEU A 494 4.40 -16.07 -15.55
CA LEU A 494 4.50 -14.95 -14.64
C LEU A 494 3.13 -14.41 -14.23
N SER A 495 2.20 -14.30 -15.18
CA SER A 495 0.80 -13.96 -14.90
C SER A 495 0.13 -15.01 -14.02
N GLN A 496 0.38 -16.30 -14.27
CA GLN A 496 -0.05 -17.40 -13.40
C GLN A 496 0.51 -17.25 -11.98
N PHE A 497 1.82 -16.97 -11.85
CA PHE A 497 2.48 -16.77 -10.57
C PHE A 497 1.83 -15.65 -9.76
N PHE A 498 1.62 -14.47 -10.37
CA PHE A 498 0.96 -13.36 -9.68
C PHE A 498 -0.49 -13.70 -9.37
N ARG A 499 -1.24 -14.31 -10.28
CA ARG A 499 -2.63 -14.70 -10.02
C ARG A 499 -2.76 -15.67 -8.85
N ASP A 500 -1.89 -16.68 -8.77
CA ASP A 500 -1.91 -17.67 -7.69
C ASP A 500 -1.45 -17.05 -6.35
N LEU A 501 -0.42 -16.18 -6.38
CA LEU A 501 0.04 -15.43 -5.21
C LEU A 501 -1.02 -14.46 -4.68
N CYS A 502 -1.78 -13.84 -5.60
CA CYS A 502 -2.78 -12.82 -5.32
C CYS A 502 -4.18 -13.39 -5.03
N SER A 503 -4.31 -14.71 -4.89
CA SER A 503 -5.55 -15.37 -4.51
C SER A 503 -6.06 -14.87 -3.15
N THR A 504 -7.39 -14.80 -3.00
CA THR A 504 -8.06 -14.40 -1.75
C THR A 504 -7.82 -15.42 -0.64
N SER A 505 -7.59 -16.68 -1.02
CA SER A 505 -7.22 -17.78 -0.15
C SER A 505 -5.93 -18.45 -0.62
N LEU A 506 -5.02 -18.75 0.31
CA LEU A 506 -3.69 -19.30 0.00
C LEU A 506 -3.47 -20.61 0.75
N ARG A 507 -2.91 -21.60 0.06
CA ARG A 507 -2.45 -22.86 0.67
C ARG A 507 -0.94 -22.88 0.76
N GLU A 508 -0.41 -23.38 1.88
CA GLU A 508 1.04 -23.43 2.13
C GLU A 508 1.79 -24.26 1.08
N ASP A 509 1.21 -25.39 0.64
CA ASP A 509 1.80 -26.23 -0.42
C ASP A 509 1.93 -25.50 -1.77
N VAL A 510 0.96 -24.62 -2.09
CA VAL A 510 1.00 -23.78 -3.30
C VAL A 510 2.07 -22.72 -3.17
N LEU A 511 2.15 -22.04 -2.02
CA LEU A 511 3.18 -21.01 -1.78
C LEU A 511 4.59 -21.59 -1.84
N ASN A 512 4.82 -22.79 -1.28
CA ASN A 512 6.10 -23.48 -1.38
C ASN A 512 6.46 -23.79 -2.84
N LYS A 513 5.50 -24.27 -3.64
CA LYS A 513 5.69 -24.45 -5.08
C LYS A 513 5.99 -23.13 -5.80
N LEU A 514 5.36 -22.02 -5.42
CA LEU A 514 5.68 -20.71 -5.98
C LEU A 514 7.10 -20.27 -5.63
N GLU A 515 7.55 -20.50 -4.39
CA GLU A 515 8.92 -20.21 -3.94
C GLU A 515 9.97 -21.02 -4.71
N GLU A 516 9.69 -22.28 -5.03
CA GLU A 516 10.56 -23.13 -5.85
C GLU A 516 10.57 -22.73 -7.34
N ASN A 517 9.44 -22.28 -7.88
CA ASN A 517 9.28 -22.01 -9.31
C ASN A 517 9.75 -20.62 -9.73
N ILE A 518 9.61 -19.61 -8.87
CA ILE A 518 9.95 -18.22 -9.23
C ILE A 518 11.43 -18.03 -9.63
N PRO A 519 12.44 -18.68 -9.00
CA PRO A 519 13.83 -18.57 -9.46
C PRO A 519 14.03 -19.18 -10.86
N ILE A 520 13.35 -20.30 -11.16
CA ILE A 520 13.40 -20.94 -12.48
C ILE A 520 12.85 -19.99 -13.55
N MET A 521 11.76 -19.28 -13.24
CA MET A 521 11.13 -18.32 -14.14
C MET A 521 12.03 -17.10 -14.38
N LEU A 522 12.56 -16.50 -13.32
CA LEU A 522 13.50 -15.37 -13.44
C LEU A 522 14.75 -15.77 -14.24
N CYS A 523 15.31 -16.96 -14.00
CA CYS A 523 16.42 -17.46 -14.81
C CYS A 523 16.05 -17.70 -16.29
N LYS A 524 14.82 -18.09 -16.61
CA LYS A 524 14.37 -18.17 -18.02
C LYS A 524 14.29 -16.80 -18.66
N LEU A 525 13.80 -15.79 -17.94
CA LEU A 525 13.79 -14.40 -18.41
C LEU A 525 15.22 -13.87 -18.60
N GLU A 526 16.13 -14.18 -17.68
CA GLU A 526 17.55 -13.76 -17.77
C GLU A 526 18.19 -14.26 -19.06
N ARG A 527 17.85 -15.47 -19.52
CA ARG A 527 18.35 -16.02 -20.79
C ARG A 527 17.87 -15.27 -22.03
N ILE A 528 16.79 -14.50 -21.91
CA ILE A 528 16.14 -13.77 -23.02
C ILE A 528 16.57 -12.30 -23.00
N PHE A 529 16.33 -11.60 -21.89
CA PHE A 529 16.48 -10.15 -21.79
C PHE A 529 17.91 -9.72 -21.42
N SER A 530 18.23 -8.47 -21.72
CA SER A 530 19.56 -7.90 -21.45
C SER A 530 19.79 -7.71 -19.94
N PRO A 531 21.04 -7.59 -19.48
CA PRO A 531 21.31 -7.35 -18.06
C PRO A 531 20.64 -6.09 -17.49
N GLY A 532 20.47 -5.05 -18.32
CA GLY A 532 19.79 -3.80 -17.93
C GLY A 532 18.28 -3.92 -17.73
N PHE A 533 17.70 -5.07 -18.08
CA PHE A 533 16.30 -5.36 -17.80
C PHE A 533 16.05 -5.63 -16.31
N PHE A 534 16.98 -6.32 -15.64
CA PHE A 534 16.83 -6.81 -14.27
C PHE A 534 17.27 -5.76 -13.26
N ASP A 535 16.38 -4.84 -12.90
CA ASP A 535 16.59 -3.96 -11.76
C ASP A 535 16.03 -4.58 -10.47
N SER A 536 15.94 -3.79 -9.39
CA SER A 536 15.42 -4.30 -8.13
C SER A 536 13.98 -4.81 -8.28
N MET A 537 13.15 -4.18 -9.11
CA MET A 537 11.75 -4.56 -9.26
C MET A 537 11.58 -5.94 -9.91
N GLU A 538 12.43 -6.31 -10.87
CA GLU A 538 12.45 -7.67 -11.44
C GLU A 538 13.02 -8.71 -10.47
N HIS A 539 13.81 -8.28 -9.49
CA HIS A 539 14.38 -9.18 -8.49
C HIS A 539 13.41 -9.50 -7.35
N LEU A 540 12.67 -8.51 -6.85
CA LEU A 540 11.79 -8.64 -5.68
C LEU A 540 10.75 -9.78 -5.75
N PRO A 541 10.20 -10.20 -6.91
CA PRO A 541 9.29 -11.34 -7.03
C PRO A 541 9.79 -12.62 -6.34
N ILE A 542 11.11 -12.82 -6.26
CA ILE A 542 11.70 -14.01 -5.60
C ILE A 542 11.39 -14.10 -4.10
N HIS A 543 11.03 -12.99 -3.46
CA HIS A 543 10.73 -12.93 -2.02
C HIS A 543 9.23 -12.94 -1.71
N LEU A 544 8.38 -12.75 -2.71
CA LEU A 544 6.93 -12.60 -2.49
C LEU A 544 6.23 -13.85 -1.95
N PRO A 545 6.55 -15.09 -2.40
CA PRO A 545 5.95 -16.30 -1.84
C PRO A 545 6.26 -16.44 -0.34
N PHE A 546 7.49 -16.13 0.06
CA PHE A 546 7.90 -16.12 1.45
C PHE A 546 7.13 -15.07 2.27
N GLU A 547 6.95 -13.85 1.75
CA GLU A 547 6.12 -12.84 2.44
C GLU A 547 4.65 -13.26 2.54
N ALA A 548 4.10 -13.91 1.51
CA ALA A 548 2.73 -14.45 1.54
C ALA A 548 2.57 -15.56 2.58
N LEU A 549 3.58 -16.43 2.73
CA LEU A 549 3.60 -17.45 3.78
C LEU A 549 3.63 -16.82 5.18
N LEU A 550 4.43 -15.76 5.35
CA LEU A 550 4.54 -15.07 6.62
C LEU A 550 3.30 -14.24 6.97
N GLY A 551 2.78 -13.46 6.03
CA GLY A 551 1.75 -12.43 6.27
C GLY A 551 0.33 -12.81 5.83
N GLY A 552 0.15 -13.98 5.20
CA GLY A 552 -1.14 -14.42 4.66
C GLY A 552 -1.52 -13.72 3.34
N PRO A 553 -2.81 -13.77 2.95
CA PRO A 553 -3.29 -13.24 1.68
C PRO A 553 -2.87 -11.80 1.43
N VAL A 554 -2.43 -11.54 0.20
CA VAL A 554 -1.79 -10.28 -0.16
C VAL A 554 -2.79 -9.11 -0.20
N GLN A 555 -4.08 -9.39 -0.36
CA GLN A 555 -5.15 -8.36 -0.39
C GLN A 555 -5.19 -7.44 0.84
N TYR A 556 -4.77 -7.93 2.01
CA TYR A 556 -4.69 -7.14 3.26
C TYR A 556 -3.41 -6.32 3.39
N ARG A 557 -2.48 -6.51 2.45
CA ARG A 557 -1.14 -5.94 2.41
C ARG A 557 -0.86 -5.24 1.07
N TRP A 558 -1.90 -4.99 0.27
CA TRP A 558 -1.84 -4.24 -0.98
C TRP A 558 -2.08 -2.75 -0.80
N MET A 559 -1.57 -1.98 -1.75
CA MET A 559 -1.78 -0.53 -1.82
C MET A 559 -3.13 -0.13 -2.42
N TYR A 560 -3.86 -1.00 -3.14
CA TYR A 560 -5.14 -0.66 -3.77
C TYR A 560 -6.17 0.01 -2.84
N PRO A 561 -6.51 -0.53 -1.64
CA PRO A 561 -7.49 0.11 -0.76
C PRO A 561 -7.02 1.49 -0.30
N PHE A 562 -5.72 1.62 -0.02
CA PHE A 562 -5.14 2.87 0.46
C PHE A 562 -5.03 3.93 -0.64
N GLU A 563 -4.67 3.57 -1.87
CA GLU A 563 -4.68 4.51 -3.00
C GLU A 563 -6.08 5.02 -3.31
N ARG A 564 -7.10 4.16 -3.22
CA ARG A 564 -8.50 4.60 -3.30
C ARG A 564 -8.87 5.56 -2.18
N PHE A 565 -8.43 5.28 -0.96
CA PHE A 565 -8.64 6.18 0.18
C PHE A 565 -7.89 7.51 0.01
N LEU A 566 -6.65 7.51 -0.49
CA LEU A 566 -5.92 8.73 -0.84
C LEU A 566 -6.65 9.55 -1.91
N HIS A 567 -7.16 8.89 -2.94
CA HIS A 567 -7.95 9.53 -3.98
C HIS A 567 -9.22 10.18 -3.39
N HIS A 568 -9.86 9.53 -2.40
CA HIS A 568 -10.96 10.11 -1.64
C HIS A 568 -10.53 11.34 -0.83
N LEU A 569 -9.42 11.27 -0.07
CA LEU A 569 -8.87 12.41 0.67
C LEU A 569 -8.53 13.58 -0.25
N LYS A 570 -8.01 13.31 -1.45
CA LYS A 570 -7.70 14.33 -2.46
C LYS A 570 -8.94 15.15 -2.86
N LYS A 571 -10.11 14.52 -2.98
CA LYS A 571 -11.37 15.21 -3.28
C LYS A 571 -11.83 16.14 -2.14
N LYS A 572 -11.26 16.01 -0.94
CA LYS A 572 -11.59 16.85 0.22
C LYS A 572 -10.82 18.18 0.27
N VAL A 573 -9.87 18.41 -0.62
CA VAL A 573 -9.08 19.66 -0.67
C VAL A 573 -9.92 20.79 -1.26
N LYS A 574 -10.69 21.48 -0.42
CA LYS A 574 -11.52 22.64 -0.81
C LYS A 574 -10.74 23.95 -0.82
N ASN A 575 -9.78 24.12 0.09
CA ASN A 575 -8.92 25.30 0.15
C ASN A 575 -7.46 24.93 -0.15
N LYS A 576 -6.97 25.31 -1.34
CA LYS A 576 -5.59 25.03 -1.78
C LYS A 576 -4.51 25.74 -0.96
N ALA A 577 -4.85 26.79 -0.21
CA ALA A 577 -3.92 27.46 0.70
C ALA A 577 -3.74 26.71 2.03
N HIS A 578 -4.68 25.82 2.38
CA HIS A 578 -4.70 25.04 3.61
C HIS A 578 -5.09 23.59 3.31
N VAL A 579 -4.22 22.89 2.57
CA VAL A 579 -4.48 21.53 2.07
C VAL A 579 -4.77 20.56 3.21
N GLU A 580 -3.85 20.41 4.16
CA GLU A 580 -3.96 19.43 5.25
C GLU A 580 -5.16 19.74 6.14
N GLY A 581 -5.35 21.03 6.46
CA GLY A 581 -6.49 21.48 7.25
C GLY A 581 -7.84 21.17 6.57
N SER A 582 -7.94 21.35 5.25
CA SER A 582 -9.15 21.01 4.48
C SER A 582 -9.45 19.51 4.53
N ILE A 583 -8.43 18.67 4.39
CA ILE A 583 -8.56 17.21 4.43
C ILE A 583 -9.04 16.78 5.82
N VAL A 584 -8.35 17.23 6.88
CA VAL A 584 -8.66 16.84 8.26
C VAL A 584 -10.06 17.29 8.67
N GLU A 585 -10.44 18.51 8.34
CA GLU A 585 -11.78 19.01 8.66
C GLU A 585 -12.88 18.17 8.01
N SER A 586 -12.74 17.85 6.72
CA SER A 586 -13.73 17.03 6.04
C SER A 586 -13.70 15.58 6.49
N TYR A 587 -12.52 15.02 6.76
CA TYR A 587 -12.35 13.65 7.23
C TYR A 587 -12.99 13.46 8.60
N LEU A 588 -12.77 14.39 9.55
CA LEU A 588 -13.38 14.32 10.87
C LEU A 588 -14.91 14.28 10.76
N ILE A 589 -15.52 15.18 9.99
CA ILE A 589 -16.98 15.19 9.78
C ILE A 589 -17.50 13.83 9.27
N GLU A 590 -16.79 13.24 8.31
CA GLU A 590 -17.15 11.95 7.74
C GLU A 590 -16.99 10.80 8.76
N GLU A 591 -15.89 10.78 9.51
CA GLU A 591 -15.65 9.82 10.60
C GLU A 591 -16.74 9.92 11.68
N ILE A 592 -17.13 11.13 12.07
CA ILE A 592 -18.23 11.36 13.02
C ILE A 592 -19.53 10.78 12.46
N SER A 593 -19.78 11.02 11.18
CA SER A 593 -21.00 10.58 10.51
C SER A 593 -21.11 9.05 10.53
N TYR A 594 -20.03 8.34 10.16
CA TYR A 594 -19.97 6.88 10.27
C TYR A 594 -20.21 6.40 11.69
N PHE A 595 -19.52 6.99 12.68
CA PHE A 595 -19.69 6.57 14.08
C PHE A 595 -21.12 6.77 14.58
N CYS A 596 -21.73 7.92 14.28
CA CYS A 596 -23.09 8.20 14.73
C CYS A 596 -24.14 7.31 14.04
N GLU A 597 -23.92 6.97 12.78
CA GLU A 597 -24.73 5.98 12.08
C GLU A 597 -24.64 4.61 12.76
N TYR A 598 -23.43 4.19 13.15
CA TYR A 598 -23.24 2.94 13.88
C TYR A 598 -23.71 2.97 15.34
N TYR A 599 -23.91 4.15 15.95
CA TYR A 599 -24.24 4.30 17.39
C TYR A 599 -25.71 4.64 17.63
N PHE A 600 -26.33 5.51 16.82
CA PHE A 600 -27.68 6.04 17.04
C PHE A 600 -28.73 5.40 16.14
N ASN A 601 -28.63 4.10 15.86
CA ASN A 601 -29.44 3.43 14.84
C ASN A 601 -30.94 3.41 15.18
N GLN A 602 -31.60 4.54 14.92
CA GLN A 602 -33.02 4.72 14.62
C GLN A 602 -33.08 5.82 13.56
N THR A 603 -33.63 5.48 12.39
CA THR A 603 -33.73 6.24 11.13
C THR A 603 -32.47 6.24 10.26
N SER A 604 -32.42 5.26 9.35
CA SER A 604 -31.63 5.22 8.12
C SER A 604 -31.77 6.52 7.31
N ILE A 605 -30.65 7.04 6.82
CA ILE A 605 -30.59 7.82 5.57
C ILE A 605 -29.44 7.21 4.82
N ASP A 606 -29.75 6.22 3.98
CA ASP A 606 -28.92 5.71 2.89
C ASP A 606 -27.40 5.88 3.11
N ALA A 607 -26.87 5.10 4.06
CA ALA A 607 -25.66 4.40 3.70
C ALA A 607 -26.06 3.46 2.59
N LYS A 608 -25.25 3.42 1.52
CA LYS A 608 -25.20 2.28 0.63
C LYS A 608 -25.28 1.02 1.50
N GLN A 609 -26.47 0.41 1.55
CA GLN A 609 -26.52 -1.04 1.56
C GLN A 609 -25.50 -1.43 0.50
N ASN A 610 -24.53 -2.25 0.89
CA ASN A 610 -23.90 -3.06 -0.14
C ASN A 610 -25.06 -3.69 -0.90
N ASP A 611 -25.01 -3.69 -2.23
CA ASP A 611 -26.00 -4.27 -3.13
C ASP A 611 -26.31 -5.73 -2.74
N GLU A 612 -27.08 -5.93 -1.68
CA GLU A 612 -28.05 -6.99 -1.55
C GLU A 612 -29.22 -6.44 -2.36
N GLY A 613 -29.45 -7.04 -3.53
CA GLY A 613 -30.50 -6.57 -4.41
C GLY A 613 -31.81 -6.50 -3.66
N ASP A 614 -32.60 -5.52 -4.08
CA ASP A 614 -33.97 -5.34 -3.69
C ASP A 614 -34.70 -6.70 -3.71
N ASP A 615 -35.07 -7.21 -2.53
CA ASP A 615 -35.88 -8.43 -2.32
C ASP A 615 -37.31 -8.30 -2.91
N SER A 616 -37.60 -7.22 -3.65
CA SER A 616 -38.94 -6.89 -4.13
C SER A 616 -39.31 -7.46 -5.51
N ILE A 617 -38.41 -8.17 -6.21
CA ILE A 617 -38.73 -8.82 -7.50
C ILE A 617 -38.28 -10.28 -7.51
N GLN A 618 -39.10 -11.15 -6.94
CA GLN A 618 -38.97 -12.59 -7.07
C GLN A 618 -39.47 -13.00 -8.48
N GLN A 619 -38.57 -13.26 -9.43
CA GLN A 619 -38.96 -13.80 -10.74
C GLN A 619 -39.16 -15.32 -10.64
N ASN A 620 -40.07 -15.86 -11.46
CA ASN A 620 -40.52 -17.26 -11.42
C ASN A 620 -39.42 -18.30 -11.71
N LEU A 621 -38.30 -17.92 -12.33
CA LEU A 621 -37.19 -18.84 -12.64
C LEU A 621 -35.92 -18.36 -11.93
N SER A 622 -35.26 -19.25 -11.17
CA SER A 622 -34.06 -18.93 -10.39
C SER A 622 -32.93 -18.30 -11.20
N ILE A 623 -32.82 -18.63 -12.49
CA ILE A 623 -31.79 -18.11 -13.40
C ILE A 623 -31.86 -16.59 -13.60
N PHE A 624 -33.03 -15.98 -13.39
CA PHE A 624 -33.20 -14.53 -13.47
C PHE A 624 -33.05 -13.82 -12.11
N ASN A 625 -32.83 -14.57 -11.03
CA ASN A 625 -32.59 -14.05 -9.68
C ASN A 625 -31.09 -13.85 -9.38
N LEU A 626 -30.24 -13.73 -10.42
CA LEU A 626 -28.82 -13.45 -10.27
C LEU A 626 -28.58 -11.98 -9.92
N LEU A 627 -28.22 -11.74 -8.66
CA LEU A 627 -27.83 -10.43 -8.15
C LEU A 627 -26.49 -9.98 -8.75
N GLY A 628 -26.54 -9.05 -9.71
CA GLY A 628 -25.38 -8.40 -10.29
C GLY A 628 -25.40 -6.88 -10.10
N CYS A 629 -24.23 -6.27 -9.86
CA CYS A 629 -24.09 -4.81 -9.81
C CYS A 629 -24.06 -4.23 -11.24
N PHE A 630 -25.15 -3.58 -11.67
CA PHE A 630 -25.16 -2.88 -12.96
C PHE A 630 -24.26 -1.64 -12.92
N ALA A 631 -23.39 -1.48 -13.92
CA ALA A 631 -22.53 -0.30 -14.07
C ALA A 631 -22.69 0.31 -15.47
N GLY A 632 -23.06 1.59 -15.52
CA GLY A 632 -23.23 2.34 -16.77
C GLY A 632 -24.68 2.72 -17.06
N GLU A 633 -24.89 3.38 -18.20
CA GLU A 633 -26.22 3.77 -18.68
C GLU A 633 -26.97 2.53 -19.20
N CYS A 634 -28.22 2.36 -18.77
CA CYS A 634 -29.05 1.23 -19.21
C CYS A 634 -29.36 1.36 -20.71
N LYS A 635 -29.08 0.30 -21.48
CA LYS A 635 -29.44 0.21 -22.89
C LYS A 635 -30.29 -1.03 -23.12
N THR A 636 -31.53 -0.82 -23.53
CA THR A 636 -32.41 -1.90 -23.97
C THR A 636 -32.05 -2.29 -25.40
N ARG A 637 -31.86 -3.59 -25.65
CA ARG A 637 -31.73 -4.14 -27.01
C ARG A 637 -32.48 -5.46 -27.10
N TYR A 638 -32.88 -5.82 -28.31
CA TYR A 638 -33.38 -7.15 -28.63
C TYR A 638 -32.20 -8.12 -28.78
N LEU A 639 -32.40 -9.38 -28.36
CA LEU A 639 -31.47 -10.46 -28.64
C LEU A 639 -31.60 -10.85 -30.11
N ASP A 640 -30.48 -11.18 -30.77
CA ASP A 640 -30.54 -11.79 -32.10
C ASP A 640 -30.91 -13.29 -32.02
N ASP A 641 -31.23 -13.93 -33.14
CA ASP A 641 -31.69 -15.32 -33.18
C ASP A 641 -30.68 -16.32 -32.57
N LYS A 642 -29.38 -16.03 -32.69
CA LYS A 642 -28.31 -16.88 -32.13
C LYS A 642 -28.22 -16.70 -30.63
N GLU A 643 -28.29 -15.47 -30.15
CA GLU A 643 -28.32 -15.13 -28.73
C GLU A 643 -29.59 -15.66 -28.05
N PHE A 644 -30.74 -15.57 -28.72
CA PHE A 644 -32.00 -16.12 -28.25
C PHE A 644 -31.92 -17.64 -28.13
N SER A 645 -31.40 -18.32 -29.16
CA SER A 645 -31.20 -19.78 -29.14
C SER A 645 -30.21 -20.21 -28.04
N ALA A 646 -29.13 -19.44 -27.84
CA ALA A 646 -28.16 -19.71 -26.79
C ALA A 646 -28.75 -19.50 -25.39
N ALA A 647 -29.51 -18.42 -25.18
CA ALA A 647 -30.21 -18.15 -23.92
C ALA A 647 -31.25 -19.22 -23.62
N MET A 648 -32.04 -19.62 -24.61
CA MET A 648 -33.04 -20.68 -24.49
C MET A 648 -32.39 -22.03 -24.13
N ASN A 649 -31.33 -22.44 -24.83
CA ASN A 649 -30.59 -23.67 -24.49
C ASN A 649 -29.97 -23.60 -23.09
N HIS A 650 -29.44 -22.45 -22.70
CA HIS A 650 -28.88 -22.27 -21.36
C HIS A 650 -29.94 -22.44 -20.27
N ILE A 651 -31.11 -21.86 -20.46
CA ILE A 651 -32.27 -21.99 -19.57
C ILE A 651 -32.74 -23.46 -19.50
N LEU A 652 -32.90 -24.14 -20.64
CA LEU A 652 -33.34 -25.54 -20.70
C LEU A 652 -32.37 -26.52 -20.02
N ILE A 653 -31.06 -26.26 -20.11
CA ILE A 653 -30.04 -27.14 -19.53
C ILE A 653 -29.79 -26.85 -18.04
N ASN A 654 -29.91 -25.60 -17.60
CA ASN A 654 -29.41 -25.16 -16.29
C ASN A 654 -30.50 -24.69 -15.32
N CYS A 655 -31.79 -24.72 -15.69
CA CYS A 655 -32.90 -24.34 -14.83
C CYS A 655 -33.67 -25.59 -14.39
N ASP A 656 -33.52 -25.98 -13.12
CA ASP A 656 -34.17 -27.19 -12.59
C ASP A 656 -35.70 -27.10 -12.60
N GLU A 657 -36.24 -25.88 -12.49
CA GLU A 657 -37.68 -25.59 -12.50
C GLU A 657 -38.36 -25.87 -13.84
N ILE A 658 -37.60 -26.01 -14.93
CA ILE A 658 -38.12 -26.23 -16.29
C ILE A 658 -38.06 -27.71 -16.67
N LYS A 659 -37.30 -28.54 -15.95
CA LYS A 659 -37.23 -30.00 -16.19
C LYS A 659 -38.60 -30.69 -16.36
N PRO A 660 -39.65 -30.38 -15.57
CA PRO A 660 -40.97 -31.01 -15.72
C PRO A 660 -41.68 -30.72 -17.05
N TYR A 661 -41.20 -29.75 -17.83
CA TYR A 661 -41.77 -29.34 -19.12
C TYR A 661 -40.91 -29.77 -20.31
N ILE A 662 -39.76 -30.42 -20.05
CA ILE A 662 -38.82 -30.95 -21.06
C ILE A 662 -39.01 -32.47 -21.23
N GLU A 663 -39.56 -33.15 -20.22
CA GLU A 663 -40.09 -34.53 -20.29
C GLU A 663 -41.48 -34.55 -20.95
#